data_AF-A0A5D3A784-F1
#
_entry.id   AF-A0A5D3A784-F1
#
_cell.length_a   1.000
_cell.length_b   1.000
_cell.length_c   1.000
_cell.angle_alpha   90.00
_cell.angle_beta   90.00
_cell.angle_gamma   90.00
#
_symmetry.space_group_name_H-M   'P 1'
#
loop_
_entity.id
_entity.type
_entity.pdbx_description
1 polymer ?
#
loop_
_entity_poly.entity_id
_entity_poly.type
_entity_poly.pdbx_seq_one_letter_code
_entity_poly.pdbx_strand_id
1 'polypeptide(L)'
;MLLKPYRTSSVDWKPSPVVALATSADDSQLAAAREDGSLEIWLVSAGSVGWHHQLTIHGDSTCRVSSLVWCCVGSEGLSSGRLFSSSIDGSVSEWDLFNLKQKIVLESIGVSIWQMAVAPIIKLPAPVEPSCWHSGNGFLNDKYEYNDSDDAENYQSDDASDSEQVHQKLVTDDRRVAIACDDGAVRIYTISNLDKFIYHKSLPRVSGRALSVTWSHDSNRIYSGSSDGLIRCWNVDLGREIFRSTVALGGLGSGPELCIWSLLSLRCGTVVSADSTGSVQFWSGDNGTLLQAHSNHKGDVNALAAAPSQNRVFSAGSDGQVILYKLCTEKLQSYNDKSSSEMMKKWVYVGYVRAHTHDVRALTMAVPISSEGYLSDEARELQDEKERKVKKIRFKGKKLLDFSYSKWARFGVPMLVSAGDDAKLFAYSAKEFTRFSPHDVCPAPQRVPVQLVVNTRFSQTSFLLVQASSWLDVLCVRVLDVGSGPYGGLATTNLVARVKSKLSRKIVCSAMSNSGELFGYSDQIGPSLFALSRQAGQSTWTISKRQLPQDLPSAHSMAFTCDGVRLLIAGHDRRIYIVDLEGLELLHTFILCRGEHDKEGSLSDPPITKMFTSFDCQWLAAINCFGDIYIFNLEIQRQHWFISRLDGASVTAGGFPPQDNNILIITTSSNQFYIFDVEARQLGEWSMQHTFTLPKRYQEFPGEVIGLSFCPSSSSHPTKSSSLVVYSARAMCSIDFGKPVDEDDESELVNGALLKFQGSLTNMKWKHWLRESRQSRKNNFDLVVFRDPVLFIGHLSKHSILIIDKPWMEVVKSFDSAPLQRHIFGT
;
A
#
# COMPACT_ATOMS: atom_id res chain seq x y z
N MET A 1 20.40 -25.93 15.81
CA MET A 1 20.93 -25.42 17.10
C MET A 1 20.23 -24.10 17.32
N LEU A 2 19.60 -23.86 18.47
CA LEU A 2 18.76 -22.66 18.66
C LEU A 2 19.62 -21.39 18.63
N LEU A 3 19.27 -20.43 17.77
CA LEU A 3 19.89 -19.10 17.72
C LEU A 3 19.62 -18.36 19.04
N LYS A 4 20.64 -17.70 19.59
CA LYS A 4 20.54 -16.88 20.80
C LYS A 4 20.03 -15.47 20.43
N PRO A 5 18.82 -15.05 20.86
CA PRO A 5 18.28 -13.75 20.49
C PRO A 5 18.76 -12.64 21.45
N TYR A 6 19.19 -11.51 20.89
CA TYR A 6 19.43 -10.28 21.63
C TYR A 6 18.40 -9.23 21.23
N ARG A 7 17.71 -8.64 22.20
CA ARG A 7 16.62 -7.68 21.94
C ARG A 7 17.00 -6.26 22.30
N THR A 8 16.50 -5.30 21.54
CA THR A 8 16.55 -3.87 21.88
C THR A 8 15.31 -3.14 21.37
N SER A 9 14.82 -2.18 22.16
CA SER A 9 13.71 -1.27 21.81
C SER A 9 14.14 0.19 21.77
N SER A 10 15.45 0.45 21.76
CA SER A 10 16.06 1.79 21.84
C SER A 10 15.89 2.63 20.58
N VAL A 11 15.54 2.04 19.44
CA VAL A 11 15.38 2.76 18.18
C VAL A 11 14.14 3.66 18.26
N ASP A 12 14.33 4.93 17.90
CA ASP A 12 13.23 5.89 17.77
C ASP A 12 12.41 5.58 16.52
N TRP A 13 11.10 5.47 16.69
CA TRP A 13 10.16 5.19 15.61
C TRP A 13 8.86 5.94 15.88
N LYS A 14 8.59 6.95 15.06
CA LYS A 14 7.38 7.78 15.11
C LYS A 14 6.79 7.86 13.70
N PRO A 15 5.86 6.96 13.33
CA PRO A 15 5.19 7.01 12.04
C PRO A 15 4.20 8.17 11.97
N SER A 16 3.96 8.68 10.77
CA SER A 16 3.05 9.80 10.51
C SER A 16 1.60 9.34 10.32
N PRO A 17 0.62 10.13 10.82
CA PRO A 17 -0.81 9.93 10.58
C PRO A 17 -1.17 9.71 9.12
N VAL A 18 -2.22 8.93 8.88
CA VAL A 18 -2.85 8.81 7.55
C VAL A 18 -3.99 9.82 7.48
N VAL A 19 -3.92 10.73 6.51
CA VAL A 19 -4.89 11.83 6.37
C VAL A 19 -6.00 11.49 5.39
N ALA A 20 -5.67 10.82 4.29
CA ALA A 20 -6.62 10.46 3.25
C ALA A 20 -6.36 9.04 2.72
N LEU A 21 -7.44 8.37 2.31
CA LEU A 21 -7.41 7.10 1.62
C LEU A 21 -8.21 7.21 0.32
N ALA A 22 -7.75 6.54 -0.72
CA ALA A 22 -8.54 6.38 -1.94
C ALA A 22 -8.21 5.04 -2.60
N THR A 23 -9.22 4.38 -3.17
CA THR A 23 -9.01 3.15 -3.95
C THR A 23 -9.03 3.44 -5.44
N SER A 24 -8.23 2.69 -6.19
CA SER A 24 -8.23 2.73 -7.64
C SER A 24 -9.59 2.34 -8.20
N ALA A 25 -9.88 2.71 -9.45
CA ALA A 25 -11.21 2.50 -10.01
C ALA A 25 -11.58 1.04 -10.25
N ASP A 26 -10.59 0.15 -10.33
CA ASP A 26 -10.73 -1.30 -10.36
C ASP A 26 -10.78 -1.92 -8.95
N ASP A 27 -10.80 -1.09 -7.90
CA ASP A 27 -10.80 -1.43 -6.47
C ASP A 27 -9.58 -2.26 -6.01
N SER A 28 -8.55 -2.41 -6.85
CA SER A 28 -7.42 -3.33 -6.66
C SER A 28 -6.26 -2.72 -5.86
N GLN A 29 -6.10 -1.39 -5.93
CA GLN A 29 -5.05 -0.64 -5.26
C GLN A 29 -5.64 0.31 -4.23
N LEU A 30 -4.95 0.42 -3.10
CA LEU A 30 -5.26 1.36 -2.03
C LEU A 30 -4.12 2.38 -1.94
N ALA A 31 -4.45 3.66 -2.14
CA ALA A 31 -3.57 4.78 -1.90
C ALA A 31 -3.82 5.35 -0.49
N ALA A 32 -2.75 5.55 0.28
CA ALA A 32 -2.78 6.17 1.60
C ALA A 32 -1.82 7.36 1.64
N ALA A 33 -2.37 8.57 1.80
CA ALA A 33 -1.56 9.79 1.98
C ALA A 33 -1.33 10.04 3.47
N ARG A 34 -0.08 10.33 3.82
CA ARG A 34 0.33 10.64 5.18
C ARG A 34 0.57 12.12 5.38
N GLU A 35 0.53 12.53 6.63
CA GLU A 35 0.71 13.94 7.03
C GLU A 35 2.10 14.50 6.69
N ASP A 36 3.12 13.63 6.57
CA ASP A 36 4.49 14.00 6.18
C ASP A 36 4.69 14.15 4.65
N GLY A 37 3.59 14.21 3.90
CA GLY A 37 3.59 14.32 2.44
C GLY A 37 3.96 13.04 1.70
N SER A 38 4.14 11.90 2.39
CA SER A 38 4.32 10.62 1.69
C SER A 38 3.00 10.03 1.20
N LEU A 39 3.09 9.34 0.07
CA LEU A 39 2.01 8.54 -0.48
C LEU A 39 2.45 7.07 -0.51
N GLU A 40 1.63 6.18 0.05
CA GLU A 40 1.85 4.74 0.01
C GLU A 40 0.81 4.06 -0.89
N ILE A 41 1.26 3.11 -1.71
CA ILE A 41 0.39 2.26 -2.52
C ILE A 41 0.42 0.84 -1.97
N TRP A 42 -0.77 0.34 -1.66
CA TRP A 42 -1.03 -0.96 -1.09
C TRP A 42 -1.83 -1.80 -2.07
N LEU A 43 -1.41 -3.04 -2.27
CA LEU A 43 -2.10 -4.02 -3.10
C LEU A 43 -2.58 -5.18 -2.23
N VAL A 44 -3.68 -5.81 -2.62
CA VAL A 44 -3.98 -7.14 -2.09
C VAL A 44 -3.29 -8.16 -2.99
N SER A 45 -2.22 -8.79 -2.48
CA SER A 45 -1.48 -9.78 -3.25
C SER A 45 -2.35 -10.98 -3.58
N ALA A 46 -2.46 -11.32 -4.86
CA ALA A 46 -3.11 -12.53 -5.31
C ALA A 46 -2.44 -13.76 -4.64
N GLY A 47 -3.24 -14.62 -4.01
CA GLY A 47 -2.77 -15.84 -3.34
C GLY A 47 -2.17 -15.64 -1.94
N SER A 48 -1.88 -14.42 -1.50
CA SER A 48 -1.36 -14.16 -0.14
C SER A 48 -2.48 -13.91 0.86
N VAL A 49 -2.19 -14.15 2.13
CA VAL A 49 -3.12 -13.90 3.26
C VAL A 49 -3.13 -12.40 3.62
N GLY A 50 -2.27 -11.56 3.05
CA GLY A 50 -2.01 -10.21 3.53
C GLY A 50 -2.08 -9.13 2.44
N TRP A 51 -2.07 -7.89 2.91
CA TRP A 51 -1.83 -6.74 2.06
C TRP A 51 -0.33 -6.57 1.85
N HIS A 52 0.03 -6.12 0.65
CA HIS A 52 1.39 -5.83 0.25
C HIS A 52 1.60 -4.32 0.15
N HIS A 53 2.64 -3.84 0.80
CA HIS A 53 3.11 -2.48 0.61
C HIS A 53 4.00 -2.42 -0.64
N GLN A 54 3.45 -1.98 -1.76
CA GLN A 54 4.15 -2.02 -3.05
C GLN A 54 5.23 -0.93 -3.15
N LEU A 55 4.85 0.32 -2.90
CA LEU A 55 5.76 1.46 -3.04
C LEU A 55 5.36 2.64 -2.14
N THR A 56 6.36 3.44 -1.80
CA THR A 56 6.20 4.76 -1.16
C THR A 56 6.75 5.82 -2.10
N ILE A 57 5.96 6.85 -2.38
CA ILE A 57 6.40 8.06 -3.08
C ILE A 57 6.62 9.15 -2.04
N HIS A 58 7.83 9.69 -2.01
CA HIS A 58 8.18 10.78 -1.10
C HIS A 58 7.83 12.12 -1.76
N GLY A 59 6.66 12.68 -1.40
CA GLY A 59 6.25 14.01 -1.84
C GLY A 59 6.94 15.14 -1.09
N ASP A 60 6.46 16.36 -1.33
CA ASP A 60 6.93 17.55 -0.63
C ASP A 60 6.41 17.56 0.82
N SER A 61 7.34 17.63 1.78
CA SER A 61 7.03 17.74 3.21
C SER A 61 6.28 19.02 3.59
N THR A 62 6.29 20.05 2.74
CA THR A 62 5.58 21.30 2.99
C THR A 62 4.11 21.23 2.54
N CYS A 63 3.81 20.37 1.57
CA CYS A 63 2.44 20.13 1.11
C CYS A 63 1.71 19.20 2.08
N ARG A 64 0.66 19.72 2.74
CA ARG A 64 -0.22 18.89 3.57
C ARG A 64 -1.43 18.44 2.76
N VAL A 65 -1.44 17.15 2.42
CA VAL A 65 -2.55 16.53 1.68
C VAL A 65 -3.84 16.61 2.49
N SER A 66 -4.93 17.04 1.85
CA SER A 66 -6.27 17.11 2.43
C SER A 66 -7.21 16.03 1.90
N SER A 67 -7.15 15.73 0.60
CA SER A 67 -8.03 14.75 -0.06
C SER A 67 -7.26 13.99 -1.14
N LEU A 68 -7.63 12.72 -1.34
CA LEU A 68 -7.14 11.86 -2.43
C LEU A 68 -8.30 11.42 -3.32
N VAL A 69 -8.07 11.36 -4.63
CA VAL A 69 -9.03 10.80 -5.59
C VAL A 69 -8.32 10.07 -6.73
N TRP A 70 -8.91 8.96 -7.16
CA TRP A 70 -8.55 8.29 -8.41
C TRP A 70 -9.50 8.69 -9.52
N CYS A 71 -8.97 8.89 -10.72
CA CYS A 71 -9.72 9.29 -11.89
C CYS A 71 -9.35 8.40 -13.09
N CYS A 72 -10.32 7.66 -13.62
CA CYS A 72 -10.14 6.92 -14.87
C CYS A 72 -10.47 7.79 -16.07
N VAL A 73 -9.47 8.11 -16.89
CA VAL A 73 -9.63 8.86 -18.13
C VAL A 73 -9.23 7.95 -19.29
N GLY A 74 -10.13 7.77 -20.26
CA GLY A 74 -9.89 6.94 -21.46
C GLY A 74 -10.26 5.45 -21.31
N SER A 75 -10.53 4.80 -22.46
CA SER A 75 -10.80 3.36 -22.56
C SER A 75 -9.54 2.50 -22.77
N GLU A 76 -8.39 3.12 -23.07
CA GLU A 76 -7.13 2.45 -23.39
C GLU A 76 -5.98 3.08 -22.58
N GLY A 77 -5.34 2.32 -21.68
CA GLY A 77 -4.00 2.67 -21.17
C GLY A 77 -3.70 2.30 -19.72
N LEU A 78 -4.52 2.70 -18.75
CA LEU A 78 -4.24 2.50 -17.30
C LEU A 78 -5.46 1.93 -16.60
N SER A 79 -5.49 0.61 -16.39
CA SER A 79 -6.58 -0.11 -15.72
C SER A 79 -6.90 0.42 -14.31
N SER A 80 -5.93 1.04 -13.64
CA SER A 80 -6.09 1.55 -12.27
C SER A 80 -6.41 3.05 -12.17
N GLY A 81 -6.32 3.82 -13.27
CA GLY A 81 -6.60 5.26 -13.31
C GLY A 81 -5.42 6.16 -12.88
N ARG A 82 -5.63 7.48 -12.91
CA ARG A 82 -4.70 8.53 -12.48
C ARG A 82 -5.00 8.98 -11.05
N LEU A 83 -3.97 9.21 -10.24
CA LEU A 83 -4.10 9.55 -8.83
C LEU A 83 -3.79 11.03 -8.56
N PHE A 84 -4.72 11.71 -7.90
CA PHE A 84 -4.59 13.12 -7.55
C PHE A 84 -4.74 13.34 -6.04
N SER A 85 -3.97 14.29 -5.51
CA SER A 85 -4.13 14.81 -4.15
C SER A 85 -4.36 16.31 -4.17
N SER A 86 -5.26 16.80 -3.33
CA SER A 86 -5.32 18.22 -2.99
C SER A 86 -4.52 18.50 -1.74
N SER A 87 -4.01 19.72 -1.65
CA SER A 87 -3.28 20.21 -0.49
C SER A 87 -4.03 21.35 0.19
N ILE A 88 -3.76 21.56 1.48
CA ILE A 88 -4.37 22.66 2.25
C ILE A 88 -3.90 24.06 1.78
N ASP A 89 -2.81 24.14 1.01
CA ASP A 89 -2.36 25.38 0.36
C ASP A 89 -3.20 25.74 -0.89
N GLY A 90 -4.12 24.87 -1.30
CA GLY A 90 -4.96 25.07 -2.49
C GLY A 90 -4.37 24.53 -3.79
N SER A 91 -3.23 23.84 -3.74
CA SER A 91 -2.66 23.16 -4.90
C SER A 91 -3.29 21.78 -5.13
N VAL A 92 -3.24 21.30 -6.37
CA VAL A 92 -3.57 19.90 -6.72
C VAL A 92 -2.35 19.29 -7.39
N SER A 93 -1.96 18.12 -6.90
CA SER A 93 -0.84 17.34 -7.43
C SER A 93 -1.33 16.01 -8.01
N GLU A 94 -0.72 15.61 -9.12
CA GLU A 94 -0.79 14.28 -9.69
C GLU A 94 0.39 13.45 -9.20
N TRP A 95 0.13 12.18 -8.90
CA TRP A 95 1.15 11.23 -8.46
C TRP A 95 1.49 10.27 -9.60
N ASP A 96 2.70 10.43 -10.14
CA ASP A 96 3.23 9.53 -11.14
C ASP A 96 3.81 8.29 -10.47
N LEU A 97 3.04 7.20 -10.50
CA LEU A 97 3.41 5.91 -9.93
C LEU A 97 4.55 5.23 -10.67
N PHE A 98 4.77 5.59 -11.93
CA PHE A 98 5.81 5.02 -12.77
C PHE A 98 7.16 5.71 -12.51
N ASN A 99 7.19 7.05 -12.47
CA ASN A 99 8.41 7.81 -12.19
C ASN A 99 8.67 8.04 -10.69
N LEU A 100 7.74 7.65 -9.82
CA LEU A 100 7.77 7.88 -8.37
C LEU A 100 7.92 9.38 -8.02
N LYS A 101 7.16 10.24 -8.69
CA LYS A 101 7.23 11.70 -8.50
C LYS A 101 5.84 12.31 -8.28
N GLN A 102 5.82 13.37 -7.47
CA GLN A 102 4.67 14.26 -7.32
C GLN A 102 4.81 15.40 -8.34
N LYS A 103 3.78 15.62 -9.16
CA LYS A 103 3.71 16.69 -10.16
C LYS A 103 2.56 17.63 -9.82
N ILE A 104 2.84 18.90 -9.56
CA ILE A 104 1.78 19.90 -9.34
C ILE A 104 1.08 20.17 -10.67
N VAL A 105 -0.23 19.94 -10.72
CA VAL A 105 -1.08 20.15 -11.91
C VAL A 105 -1.98 21.38 -11.79
N LEU A 106 -2.26 21.81 -10.56
CA LEU A 106 -2.90 23.08 -10.25
C LEU A 106 -2.06 23.79 -9.20
N GLU A 107 -1.57 24.99 -9.54
CA GLU A 107 -0.86 25.84 -8.58
C GLU A 107 -1.78 26.31 -7.44
N SER A 108 -1.19 26.74 -6.33
CA SER A 108 -1.95 27.25 -5.19
C SER A 108 -2.88 28.39 -5.63
N ILE A 109 -4.18 28.18 -5.44
CA ILE A 109 -5.20 29.21 -5.66
C ILE A 109 -5.30 30.20 -4.48
N GLY A 110 -4.43 30.11 -3.48
CA GLY A 110 -4.47 30.92 -2.25
C GLY A 110 -5.66 30.62 -1.33
N VAL A 111 -6.37 29.51 -1.58
CA VAL A 111 -7.54 29.06 -0.81
C VAL A 111 -7.39 27.57 -0.53
N SER A 112 -7.58 27.17 0.72
CA SER A 112 -7.47 25.78 1.12
C SER A 112 -8.53 24.90 0.44
N ILE A 113 -8.12 23.72 -0.01
CA ILE A 113 -9.01 22.70 -0.53
C ILE A 113 -9.26 21.66 0.56
N TRP A 114 -10.53 21.40 0.89
CA TRP A 114 -10.92 20.45 1.93
C TRP A 114 -11.20 19.06 1.38
N GLN A 115 -11.98 18.95 0.30
CA GLN A 115 -12.34 17.66 -0.29
C GLN A 115 -12.43 17.76 -1.82
N MET A 116 -12.05 16.69 -2.50
CA MET A 116 -12.31 16.47 -3.93
C MET A 116 -13.24 15.29 -4.15
N ALA A 117 -14.09 15.37 -5.17
CA ALA A 117 -14.94 14.26 -5.60
C ALA A 117 -14.97 14.16 -7.12
N VAL A 118 -14.80 12.94 -7.65
CA VAL A 118 -14.82 12.66 -9.09
C VAL A 118 -16.24 12.28 -9.51
N ALA A 119 -16.67 12.77 -10.67
CA ALA A 119 -17.98 12.45 -11.24
C ALA A 119 -18.04 10.94 -11.63
N PRO A 120 -19.10 10.20 -11.22
CA PRO A 120 -19.28 8.80 -11.57
C PRO A 120 -19.33 8.54 -13.08
N ILE A 121 -18.85 7.36 -13.49
CA ILE A 121 -18.97 6.86 -14.87
C ILE A 121 -20.33 6.21 -15.05
N ILE A 122 -21.16 6.74 -15.95
CA ILE A 122 -22.37 6.06 -16.41
C ILE A 122 -21.98 5.24 -17.64
N LYS A 123 -21.74 3.93 -17.48
CA LYS A 123 -21.68 3.02 -18.63
C LYS A 123 -23.10 2.86 -19.15
N LEU A 124 -23.45 3.59 -20.22
CA LEU A 124 -24.67 3.30 -20.98
C LEU A 124 -24.57 1.85 -21.50
N PRO A 125 -25.63 1.02 -21.41
CA PRO A 125 -25.63 -0.27 -22.07
C PRO A 125 -25.37 -0.06 -23.56
N ALA A 126 -24.45 -0.83 -24.14
CA ALA A 126 -24.21 -0.79 -25.58
C ALA A 126 -25.55 -0.97 -26.33
N PRO A 127 -25.77 -0.25 -27.44
CA PRO A 127 -26.92 -0.52 -28.29
C PRO A 127 -26.86 -1.98 -28.70
N VAL A 128 -27.95 -2.71 -28.49
CA VAL A 128 -28.11 -4.06 -29.03
C VAL A 128 -27.96 -3.93 -30.54
N GLU A 129 -26.84 -4.40 -31.09
CA GLU A 129 -26.69 -4.51 -32.54
C GLU A 129 -27.80 -5.44 -33.05
N PRO A 130 -28.56 -5.04 -34.09
CA PRO A 130 -29.55 -5.91 -34.67
C PRO A 130 -28.82 -7.13 -35.27
N SER A 131 -29.19 -8.31 -34.79
CA SER A 131 -28.72 -9.61 -35.24
C SER A 131 -28.58 -9.68 -36.76
N CYS A 132 -27.36 -9.72 -37.28
CA CYS A 132 -27.09 -10.08 -38.66
C CYS A 132 -26.76 -11.58 -38.74
N TRP A 133 -27.29 -12.17 -39.80
CA TRP A 133 -27.47 -13.60 -39.99
C TRP A 133 -26.16 -14.33 -40.26
N HIS A 134 -26.14 -15.62 -39.91
CA HIS A 134 -25.11 -16.60 -40.25
C HIS A 134 -24.73 -16.60 -41.73
N SER A 135 -23.43 -16.69 -42.02
CA SER A 135 -22.75 -17.59 -42.98
C SER A 135 -21.26 -17.20 -42.94
N GLY A 136 -20.31 -18.03 -42.52
CA GLY A 136 -19.97 -19.33 -43.10
C GLY A 136 -18.80 -19.15 -44.07
N ASN A 137 -17.58 -19.46 -43.61
CA ASN A 137 -16.36 -19.51 -44.44
C ASN A 137 -16.53 -20.44 -45.65
N GLY A 138 -15.94 -20.09 -46.81
CA GLY A 138 -15.71 -21.07 -47.88
C GLY A 138 -15.37 -20.52 -49.28
N PHE A 139 -14.08 -20.58 -49.63
CA PHE A 139 -13.44 -20.96 -50.91
C PHE A 139 -14.07 -20.66 -52.32
N LEU A 140 -13.20 -20.07 -53.15
CA LEU A 140 -12.82 -20.35 -54.58
C LEU A 140 -13.83 -20.27 -55.75
N ASN A 141 -13.35 -19.60 -56.81
CA ASN A 141 -13.72 -19.60 -58.25
C ASN A 141 -15.12 -19.06 -58.62
N ASP A 142 -15.38 -18.42 -59.76
CA ASP A 142 -14.74 -18.48 -61.07
C ASP A 142 -14.97 -17.17 -61.86
N LYS A 143 -14.21 -17.04 -62.95
CA LYS A 143 -14.20 -15.99 -63.99
C LYS A 143 -15.58 -15.50 -64.48
N TYR A 144 -15.65 -14.26 -64.97
CA TYR A 144 -16.04 -13.91 -66.36
C TYR A 144 -15.75 -12.42 -66.67
N GLU A 145 -15.14 -12.19 -67.83
CA GLU A 145 -14.87 -10.93 -68.52
C GLU A 145 -16.16 -10.34 -69.13
N TYR A 146 -16.28 -9.01 -69.23
CA TYR A 146 -16.34 -8.28 -70.51
C TYR A 146 -16.38 -6.74 -70.35
N ASN A 147 -15.85 -6.09 -71.38
CA ASN A 147 -15.63 -4.65 -71.60
C ASN A 147 -16.90 -3.83 -71.87
N ASP A 148 -16.82 -2.50 -71.62
CA ASP A 148 -17.08 -1.39 -72.57
C ASP A 148 -17.12 -0.07 -71.76
N SER A 149 -16.16 0.84 -71.92
CA SER A 149 -15.99 1.87 -72.97
C SER A 149 -16.79 3.16 -72.70
N ASP A 150 -16.00 4.24 -72.54
CA ASP A 150 -16.20 5.58 -73.09
C ASP A 150 -16.97 6.70 -72.33
N ASP A 151 -16.29 7.84 -72.37
CA ASP A 151 -16.74 9.24 -72.46
C ASP A 151 -17.11 10.07 -71.21
N ALA A 152 -16.11 10.86 -70.80
CA ALA A 152 -16.00 12.32 -70.97
C ALA A 152 -17.12 13.30 -70.49
N GLU A 153 -16.60 14.40 -69.92
CA GLU A 153 -17.16 15.77 -69.81
C GLU A 153 -18.00 16.16 -68.57
N ASN A 154 -17.28 16.73 -67.60
CA ASN A 154 -17.36 18.13 -67.16
C ASN A 154 -18.74 18.83 -67.17
N TYR A 155 -19.31 19.10 -65.99
CA TYR A 155 -20.06 20.33 -65.71
C TYR A 155 -19.86 20.78 -64.25
N GLN A 156 -19.35 22.00 -64.10
CA GLN A 156 -19.53 22.81 -62.90
C GLN A 156 -20.99 23.32 -62.85
N SER A 157 -21.62 23.21 -61.69
CA SER A 157 -22.67 24.15 -61.29
C SER A 157 -22.56 24.39 -59.79
N ASP A 158 -22.29 25.64 -59.44
CA ASP A 158 -22.44 26.19 -58.10
C ASP A 158 -23.90 26.08 -57.66
N ASP A 159 -24.13 25.47 -56.51
CA ASP A 159 -25.27 25.83 -55.65
C ASP A 159 -24.84 25.72 -54.19
N ALA A 160 -24.74 26.90 -53.57
CA ALA A 160 -24.58 27.06 -52.15
C ALA A 160 -25.87 26.61 -51.45
N SER A 161 -25.78 25.51 -50.71
CA SER A 161 -26.75 25.13 -49.70
C SER A 161 -26.00 24.86 -48.41
N ASP A 162 -26.26 25.69 -47.41
CA ASP A 162 -25.84 25.52 -46.01
C ASP A 162 -26.31 24.15 -45.50
N SER A 163 -25.44 23.16 -45.60
CA SER A 163 -25.50 21.97 -44.76
C SER A 163 -24.52 22.18 -43.63
N GLU A 164 -25.04 22.56 -42.46
CA GLU A 164 -24.34 22.49 -41.18
C GLU A 164 -23.60 21.14 -41.12
N GLN A 165 -22.27 21.19 -41.21
CA GLN A 165 -21.45 20.06 -40.81
C GLN A 165 -21.75 19.85 -39.33
N VAL A 166 -22.60 18.86 -39.05
CA VAL A 166 -22.63 18.15 -37.79
C VAL A 166 -21.21 17.64 -37.59
N HIS A 167 -20.38 18.45 -36.93
CA HIS A 167 -19.18 17.97 -36.30
C HIS A 167 -19.64 16.89 -35.33
N GLN A 168 -19.54 15.64 -35.81
CA GLN A 168 -19.64 14.46 -34.99
C GLN A 168 -18.52 14.59 -33.97
N LYS A 169 -18.85 15.21 -32.83
CA LYS A 169 -17.98 15.44 -31.69
C LYS A 169 -17.39 14.09 -31.35
N LEU A 170 -16.12 13.88 -31.67
CA LEU A 170 -15.30 12.83 -31.08
C LEU A 170 -15.57 12.93 -29.57
N VAL A 171 -16.26 11.94 -29.01
CA VAL A 171 -16.62 11.93 -27.59
C VAL A 171 -15.31 11.78 -26.84
N THR A 172 -14.71 12.90 -26.44
CA THR A 172 -13.60 12.91 -25.49
C THR A 172 -14.19 12.51 -24.14
N ASP A 173 -13.73 11.39 -23.58
CA ASP A 173 -14.14 10.89 -22.25
C ASP A 173 -13.47 11.71 -21.14
N ASP A 174 -13.73 13.02 -21.17
CA ASP A 174 -13.21 13.98 -20.21
C ASP A 174 -13.94 13.81 -18.87
N ARG A 175 -13.17 13.70 -17.78
CA ARG A 175 -13.72 13.46 -16.44
C ARG A 175 -13.87 14.77 -15.66
N ARG A 176 -14.98 14.94 -14.94
CA ARG A 176 -15.19 16.11 -14.07
C ARG A 176 -14.84 15.81 -12.62
N VAL A 177 -14.18 16.76 -11.96
CA VAL A 177 -13.84 16.72 -10.54
C VAL A 177 -14.38 17.98 -9.88
N ALA A 178 -15.10 17.81 -8.77
CA ALA A 178 -15.57 18.90 -7.92
C ALA A 178 -14.63 19.06 -6.72
N ILE A 179 -14.33 20.31 -6.37
CA ILE A 179 -13.40 20.69 -5.32
C ILE A 179 -14.13 21.61 -4.34
N ALA A 180 -14.19 21.22 -3.08
CA ALA A 180 -14.71 22.03 -1.98
C ALA A 180 -13.60 22.91 -1.39
N CYS A 181 -13.82 24.22 -1.39
CA CYS A 181 -12.82 25.19 -0.96
C CYS A 181 -13.24 25.94 0.32
N ASP A 182 -12.24 26.43 1.05
CA ASP A 182 -12.41 27.19 2.29
C ASP A 182 -13.18 28.51 2.09
N ASP A 183 -13.11 29.12 0.89
CA ASP A 183 -13.86 30.33 0.55
C ASP A 183 -15.36 30.11 0.27
N GLY A 184 -15.88 28.92 0.57
CA GLY A 184 -17.28 28.55 0.39
C GLY A 184 -17.67 28.29 -1.06
N ALA A 185 -16.74 28.34 -2.02
CA ALA A 185 -17.01 27.94 -3.40
C ALA A 185 -16.75 26.45 -3.62
N VAL A 186 -17.55 25.86 -4.50
CA VAL A 186 -17.26 24.56 -5.10
C VAL A 186 -16.84 24.79 -6.55
N ARG A 187 -15.62 24.37 -6.87
CA ARG A 187 -15.03 24.55 -8.21
C ARG A 187 -15.03 23.22 -8.95
N ILE A 188 -15.36 23.26 -10.24
CA ILE A 188 -15.41 22.10 -11.12
C ILE A 188 -14.28 22.22 -12.12
N TYR A 189 -13.50 21.14 -12.24
CA TYR A 189 -12.42 20.99 -13.20
C TYR A 189 -12.69 19.77 -14.08
N THR A 190 -12.10 19.79 -15.26
CA THR A 190 -12.12 18.71 -16.24
C THR A 190 -10.72 18.15 -16.40
N ILE A 191 -10.60 16.82 -16.29
CA ILE A 191 -9.37 16.07 -16.50
C ILE A 191 -9.49 15.39 -17.86
N SER A 192 -8.62 15.78 -18.79
CA SER A 192 -8.54 15.18 -20.12
C SER A 192 -7.42 14.14 -20.22
N ASN A 193 -7.48 13.31 -21.27
CA ASN A 193 -6.46 12.31 -21.59
C ASN A 193 -5.07 12.91 -21.89
N LEU A 194 -4.99 14.20 -22.19
CA LEU A 194 -3.74 14.91 -22.52
C LEU A 194 -3.02 15.48 -21.28
N ASP A 195 -3.25 14.90 -20.10
CA ASP A 195 -2.71 15.34 -18.82
C ASP A 195 -3.01 16.80 -18.43
N LYS A 196 -4.10 17.37 -18.94
CA LYS A 196 -4.50 18.75 -18.60
C LYS A 196 -5.58 18.75 -17.52
N PHE A 197 -5.34 19.53 -16.47
CA PHE A 197 -6.31 19.86 -15.43
C PHE A 197 -6.95 21.22 -15.77
N ILE A 198 -8.14 21.20 -16.36
CA ILE A 198 -8.75 22.38 -16.98
C ILE A 198 -9.87 22.91 -16.10
N TYR A 199 -9.84 24.21 -15.78
CA TYR A 199 -10.95 24.85 -15.07
C TYR A 199 -12.22 24.87 -15.92
N HIS A 200 -13.34 24.42 -15.36
CA HIS A 200 -14.63 24.41 -16.05
C HIS A 200 -15.57 25.51 -15.52
N LYS A 201 -15.91 25.47 -14.22
CA LYS A 201 -16.89 26.41 -13.63
C LYS A 201 -16.75 26.49 -12.11
N SER A 202 -17.11 27.62 -11.52
CA SER A 202 -17.30 27.77 -10.07
C SER A 202 -18.78 27.91 -9.76
N LEU A 203 -19.24 27.17 -8.75
CA LEU A 203 -20.56 27.35 -8.17
C LEU A 203 -20.58 28.60 -7.28
N PRO A 204 -21.75 29.22 -7.04
CA PRO A 204 -21.88 30.39 -6.17
C PRO A 204 -21.28 30.15 -4.78
N ARG A 205 -20.56 31.14 -4.25
CA ARG A 205 -19.98 31.09 -2.91
C ARG A 205 -21.06 31.10 -1.84
N VAL A 206 -20.85 30.34 -0.79
CA VAL A 206 -21.71 30.30 0.40
C VAL A 206 -21.04 30.99 1.59
N SER A 207 -21.79 31.31 2.62
CA SER A 207 -21.30 32.08 3.77
C SER A 207 -20.31 31.32 4.66
N GLY A 208 -20.41 29.99 4.72
CA GLY A 208 -19.47 29.12 5.44
C GLY A 208 -18.44 28.49 4.51
N ARG A 209 -17.45 27.79 5.09
CA ARG A 209 -16.47 27.00 4.35
C ARG A 209 -17.17 25.84 3.65
N ALA A 210 -16.76 25.48 2.43
CA ALA A 210 -17.21 24.23 1.82
C ALA A 210 -16.23 23.12 2.24
N LEU A 211 -16.68 22.23 3.12
CA LEU A 211 -15.84 21.21 3.76
C LEU A 211 -15.92 19.87 3.03
N SER A 212 -17.09 19.54 2.49
CA SER A 212 -17.34 18.27 1.82
C SER A 212 -18.11 18.44 0.52
N VAL A 213 -17.87 17.54 -0.43
CA VAL A 213 -18.53 17.53 -1.74
C VAL A 213 -18.71 16.11 -2.26
N THR A 214 -19.86 15.84 -2.88
CA THR A 214 -20.12 14.57 -3.56
C THR A 214 -21.02 14.76 -4.77
N TRP A 215 -20.87 13.90 -5.78
CA TRP A 215 -21.71 13.91 -6.97
C TRP A 215 -22.92 13.02 -6.77
N SER A 216 -24.05 13.39 -7.38
CA SER A 216 -25.14 12.44 -7.57
C SER A 216 -24.71 11.31 -8.51
N HIS A 217 -25.37 10.16 -8.41
CA HIS A 217 -25.01 8.98 -9.22
C HIS A 217 -25.18 9.21 -10.73
N ASP A 218 -26.11 10.10 -11.11
CA ASP A 218 -26.36 10.53 -12.49
C ASP A 218 -25.45 11.68 -12.95
N SER A 219 -24.53 12.15 -12.11
CA SER A 219 -23.59 13.25 -12.39
C SER A 219 -24.23 14.61 -12.75
N ASN A 220 -25.54 14.75 -12.58
CA ASN A 220 -26.28 15.99 -12.89
C ASN A 220 -26.37 16.96 -11.70
N ARG A 221 -26.15 16.47 -10.49
CA ARG A 221 -26.21 17.25 -9.25
C ARG A 221 -24.91 17.11 -8.46
N ILE A 222 -24.55 18.18 -7.76
CA ILE A 222 -23.49 18.17 -6.74
C ILE A 222 -24.11 18.50 -5.40
N TYR A 223 -23.75 17.74 -4.37
CA TYR A 223 -24.07 18.06 -2.98
C TYR A 223 -22.82 18.60 -2.28
N SER A 224 -22.96 19.71 -1.56
CA SER A 224 -21.87 20.32 -0.79
C SER A 224 -22.28 20.55 0.66
N GLY A 225 -21.42 20.14 1.59
CA GLY A 225 -21.58 20.33 3.03
C GLY A 225 -20.72 21.47 3.51
N SER A 226 -21.29 22.37 4.30
CA SER A 226 -20.61 23.59 4.76
C SER A 226 -20.49 23.68 6.28
N SER A 227 -19.59 24.54 6.75
CA SER A 227 -19.44 24.89 8.18
C SER A 227 -20.59 25.76 8.72
N ASP A 228 -21.56 26.15 7.88
CA ASP A 228 -22.79 26.82 8.31
C ASP A 228 -23.93 25.83 8.67
N GLY A 229 -23.63 24.53 8.66
CA GLY A 229 -24.58 23.46 8.96
C GLY A 229 -25.61 23.19 7.86
N LEU A 230 -25.39 23.68 6.64
CA LEU A 230 -26.28 23.43 5.50
C LEU A 230 -25.64 22.48 4.47
N ILE A 231 -26.43 21.52 4.01
CA ILE A 231 -26.17 20.74 2.80
C ILE A 231 -26.86 21.46 1.64
N ARG A 232 -26.12 21.80 0.60
CA ARG A 232 -26.67 22.42 -0.62
C ARG A 232 -26.60 21.46 -1.78
N CYS A 233 -27.66 21.44 -2.59
CA CYS A 233 -27.73 20.70 -3.83
C CYS A 233 -27.64 21.68 -5.00
N TRP A 234 -26.73 21.43 -5.93
CA TRP A 234 -26.45 22.28 -7.08
C TRP A 234 -26.75 21.53 -8.37
N ASN A 235 -27.37 22.22 -9.33
CA ASN A 235 -27.45 21.74 -10.69
C ASN A 235 -26.11 22.00 -11.40
N VAL A 236 -25.48 20.98 -11.95
CA VAL A 236 -24.14 21.06 -12.56
C VAL A 236 -24.13 21.96 -13.79
N ASP A 237 -25.09 21.77 -14.70
CA ASP A 237 -25.13 22.48 -15.98
C ASP A 237 -25.50 23.95 -15.80
N LEU A 238 -26.59 24.20 -15.05
CA LEU A 238 -27.06 25.56 -14.76
C LEU A 238 -26.15 26.29 -13.77
N GLY A 239 -25.48 25.57 -12.87
CA GLY A 239 -24.68 26.15 -11.78
C GLY A 239 -25.53 26.88 -10.73
N ARG A 240 -26.79 26.46 -10.54
CA ARG A 240 -27.73 27.08 -9.60
C ARG A 240 -28.03 26.15 -8.43
N GLU A 241 -28.27 26.73 -7.26
CA GLU A 241 -28.76 25.99 -6.09
C GLU A 241 -30.19 25.50 -6.36
N ILE A 242 -30.43 24.20 -6.17
CA ILE A 242 -31.75 23.56 -6.30
C ILE A 242 -32.47 23.64 -4.95
N PHE A 243 -31.80 23.21 -3.88
CA PHE A 243 -32.32 23.25 -2.51
C PHE A 243 -31.18 23.26 -1.49
N ARG A 244 -31.53 23.56 -0.24
CA ARG A 244 -30.67 23.46 0.94
C ARG A 244 -31.38 22.72 2.07
N SER A 245 -30.62 21.93 2.82
CA SER A 245 -31.08 21.10 3.94
C SER A 245 -30.29 21.43 5.19
N THR A 246 -30.95 21.67 6.32
CA THR A 246 -30.30 22.06 7.57
C THR A 246 -29.99 20.85 8.43
N VAL A 247 -28.71 20.64 8.74
CA VAL A 247 -28.21 19.53 9.54
C VAL A 247 -28.31 19.88 11.02
N ALA A 248 -29.47 19.67 11.65
CA ALA A 248 -29.62 19.68 13.12
C ALA A 248 -31.01 19.20 13.56
N LEU A 249 -31.04 18.35 14.61
CA LEU A 249 -32.20 18.17 15.48
C LEU A 249 -32.11 19.19 16.63
N GLY A 250 -32.40 20.46 16.34
CA GLY A 250 -32.53 21.50 17.37
C GLY A 250 -31.84 22.81 17.04
N GLY A 251 -32.62 23.76 16.50
CA GLY A 251 -32.47 25.23 16.67
C GLY A 251 -31.19 25.91 16.18
N LEU A 252 -31.35 26.88 15.28
CA LEU A 252 -30.42 28.02 15.23
C LEU A 252 -30.36 28.65 16.64
N GLY A 253 -29.20 28.62 17.28
CA GLY A 253 -28.97 29.42 18.49
C GLY A 253 -27.87 28.91 19.40
N SER A 254 -26.70 29.55 19.32
CA SER A 254 -25.68 29.59 20.39
C SER A 254 -24.88 28.30 20.68
N GLY A 255 -24.65 27.44 19.68
CA GLY A 255 -23.63 26.38 19.71
C GLY A 255 -22.41 26.71 18.83
N PRO A 256 -21.28 25.97 18.93
CA PRO A 256 -20.16 26.10 17.99
C PRO A 256 -20.62 25.85 16.54
N GLU A 257 -19.92 26.43 15.56
CA GLU A 257 -20.22 26.29 14.12
C GLU A 257 -20.33 24.81 13.72
N LEU A 258 -21.51 24.39 13.26
CA LEU A 258 -21.76 23.00 12.88
C LEU A 258 -21.07 22.66 11.55
N CYS A 259 -20.05 21.80 11.62
CA CYS A 259 -19.30 21.36 10.46
C CYS A 259 -19.83 20.05 9.87
N ILE A 260 -20.02 20.01 8.55
CA ILE A 260 -20.38 18.80 7.79
C ILE A 260 -19.11 18.25 7.14
N TRP A 261 -18.43 17.33 7.84
CA TRP A 261 -17.12 16.83 7.47
C TRP A 261 -17.12 15.88 6.28
N SER A 262 -18.20 15.10 6.08
CA SER A 262 -18.25 14.13 4.99
C SER A 262 -19.65 14.00 4.40
N LEU A 263 -19.69 13.81 3.08
CA LEU A 263 -20.90 13.56 2.31
C LEU A 263 -20.71 12.36 1.38
N LEU A 264 -21.77 11.58 1.21
CA LEU A 264 -21.79 10.40 0.36
C LEU A 264 -23.15 10.28 -0.34
N SER A 265 -23.15 10.18 -1.67
CA SER A 265 -24.37 9.90 -2.45
C SER A 265 -24.47 8.41 -2.77
N LEU A 266 -25.62 7.81 -2.50
CA LEU A 266 -25.91 6.40 -2.78
C LEU A 266 -26.70 6.23 -4.07
N ARG A 267 -26.60 5.04 -4.71
CA ARG A 267 -27.35 4.73 -5.95
C ARG A 267 -28.86 4.74 -5.78
N CYS A 268 -29.37 4.58 -4.56
CA CYS A 268 -30.79 4.64 -4.25
C CYS A 268 -31.35 6.08 -4.18
N GLY A 269 -30.53 7.10 -4.48
CA GLY A 269 -30.92 8.51 -4.38
C GLY A 269 -30.83 9.07 -2.96
N THR A 270 -30.31 8.33 -2.00
CA THR A 270 -30.08 8.82 -0.63
C THR A 270 -28.73 9.52 -0.52
N VAL A 271 -28.71 10.70 0.08
CA VAL A 271 -27.49 11.41 0.48
C VAL A 271 -27.24 11.14 1.97
N VAL A 272 -26.01 10.81 2.33
CA VAL A 272 -25.59 10.59 3.72
C VAL A 272 -24.67 11.73 4.12
N SER A 273 -24.92 12.34 5.29
CA SER A 273 -24.07 13.37 5.87
C SER A 273 -23.54 12.95 7.23
N ALA A 274 -22.31 13.37 7.50
CA ALA A 274 -21.61 13.16 8.75
C ALA A 274 -21.14 14.52 9.30
N ASP A 275 -21.45 14.79 10.56
CA ASP A 275 -21.25 16.10 11.16
C ASP A 275 -20.41 16.08 12.45
N SER A 276 -20.00 17.28 12.87
CA SER A 276 -19.26 17.55 14.11
C SER A 276 -20.01 17.21 15.40
N THR A 277 -21.32 16.94 15.37
CA THR A 277 -22.08 16.54 16.56
C THR A 277 -22.02 15.03 16.84
N GLY A 278 -21.35 14.26 15.98
CA GLY A 278 -21.37 12.80 16.05
C GLY A 278 -22.59 12.18 15.36
N SER A 279 -23.34 12.96 14.57
CA SER A 279 -24.55 12.49 13.91
C SER A 279 -24.29 12.08 12.46
N VAL A 280 -24.90 10.95 12.07
CA VAL A 280 -24.97 10.46 10.69
C VAL A 280 -26.41 10.54 10.23
N GLN A 281 -26.68 11.35 9.21
CA GLN A 281 -28.03 11.65 8.75
C GLN A 281 -28.23 11.20 7.30
N PHE A 282 -29.40 10.68 6.99
CA PHE A 282 -29.79 10.14 5.70
C PHE A 282 -30.89 11.01 5.11
N TRP A 283 -30.69 11.49 3.90
CA TRP A 283 -31.54 12.47 3.22
C TRP A 283 -32.03 11.92 1.89
N SER A 284 -33.22 12.29 1.48
CA SER A 284 -33.67 12.09 0.11
C SER A 284 -32.96 13.09 -0.81
N GLY A 285 -32.21 12.62 -1.79
CA GLY A 285 -31.50 13.46 -2.76
C GLY A 285 -32.41 14.19 -3.74
N ASP A 286 -33.67 13.75 -3.87
CA ASP A 286 -34.63 14.37 -4.79
C ASP A 286 -35.11 15.73 -4.29
N ASN A 287 -35.46 15.79 -3.00
CA ASN A 287 -36.12 16.93 -2.36
C ASN A 287 -35.39 17.48 -1.13
N GLY A 288 -34.28 16.87 -0.71
CA GLY A 288 -33.50 17.29 0.46
C GLY A 288 -34.15 16.99 1.81
N THR A 289 -35.16 16.11 1.85
CA THR A 289 -35.85 15.80 3.10
C THR A 289 -35.06 14.83 3.97
N LEU A 290 -35.02 15.08 5.27
CA LEU A 290 -34.41 14.16 6.24
C LEU A 290 -35.24 12.88 6.32
N LEU A 291 -34.62 11.75 6.01
CA LEU A 291 -35.22 10.42 6.18
C LEU A 291 -34.97 9.93 7.61
N GLN A 292 -33.71 9.98 8.06
CA GLN A 292 -33.29 9.43 9.36
C GLN A 292 -32.05 10.13 9.89
N ALA A 293 -31.91 10.17 11.22
CA ALA A 293 -30.73 10.66 11.90
C ALA A 293 -30.28 9.66 12.97
N HIS A 294 -28.96 9.43 13.05
CA HIS A 294 -28.34 8.51 13.98
C HIS A 294 -27.18 9.22 14.72
N SER A 295 -27.35 9.51 16.01
CA SER A 295 -26.33 10.14 16.85
C SER A 295 -25.62 9.08 17.71
N ASN A 296 -24.78 8.26 17.05
CA ASN A 296 -24.11 7.13 17.69
C ASN A 296 -22.62 7.39 18.01
N HIS A 297 -21.96 8.31 17.30
CA HIS A 297 -20.59 8.69 17.62
C HIS A 297 -20.55 9.66 18.81
N LYS A 298 -19.44 9.64 19.54
CA LYS A 298 -19.20 10.51 20.71
C LYS A 298 -18.41 11.77 20.41
N GLY A 299 -17.99 11.94 19.16
CA GLY A 299 -17.28 13.09 18.64
C GLY A 299 -17.49 13.18 17.13
N ASP A 300 -16.78 14.09 16.48
CA ASP A 300 -16.87 14.40 15.07
C ASP A 300 -16.81 13.16 14.17
N VAL A 301 -17.72 13.07 13.20
CA VAL A 301 -17.71 12.00 12.19
C VAL A 301 -16.94 12.49 10.97
N ASN A 302 -15.70 12.05 10.82
CA ASN A 302 -14.77 12.57 9.81
C ASN A 302 -14.93 11.92 8.42
N ALA A 303 -15.36 10.66 8.36
CA ALA A 303 -15.36 9.89 7.12
C ALA A 303 -16.60 8.99 6.96
N LEU A 304 -17.02 8.83 5.71
CA LEU A 304 -18.09 7.93 5.28
C LEU A 304 -17.61 7.03 4.14
N ALA A 305 -18.10 5.79 4.10
CA ALA A 305 -17.89 4.88 2.98
C ALA A 305 -19.14 4.00 2.75
N ALA A 306 -19.44 3.66 1.50
CA ALA A 306 -20.49 2.70 1.15
C ALA A 306 -19.89 1.40 0.65
N ALA A 307 -20.47 0.26 1.04
CA ALA A 307 -20.14 -1.01 0.39
C ALA A 307 -20.53 -0.97 -1.12
N PRO A 308 -19.89 -1.76 -1.99
CA PRO A 308 -20.23 -1.81 -3.42
C PRO A 308 -21.71 -2.11 -3.72
N SER A 309 -22.38 -2.85 -2.84
CA SER A 309 -23.82 -3.14 -2.88
C SER A 309 -24.72 -1.95 -2.54
N GLN A 310 -24.17 -0.85 -2.02
CA GLN A 310 -24.86 0.41 -1.71
C GLN A 310 -26.02 0.29 -0.69
N ASN A 311 -26.10 -0.85 0.00
CA ASN A 311 -27.07 -1.15 1.06
C ASN A 311 -26.45 -1.16 2.47
N ARG A 312 -25.16 -0.80 2.56
CA ARG A 312 -24.39 -0.71 3.79
C ARG A 312 -23.54 0.54 3.72
N VAL A 313 -23.60 1.33 4.80
CA VAL A 313 -22.84 2.56 4.97
C VAL A 313 -22.04 2.45 6.25
N PHE A 314 -20.80 2.89 6.19
CA PHE A 314 -19.88 2.94 7.31
C PHE A 314 -19.56 4.39 7.63
N SER A 315 -19.45 4.70 8.92
CA SER A 315 -18.98 5.99 9.41
C SER A 315 -17.82 5.79 10.37
N ALA A 316 -16.90 6.75 10.40
CA ALA A 316 -15.83 6.77 11.38
C ALA A 316 -15.53 8.19 11.85
N GLY A 317 -15.03 8.31 13.08
CA GLY A 317 -14.89 9.60 13.72
C GLY A 317 -13.75 9.71 14.74
N SER A 318 -13.72 10.87 15.39
CA SER A 318 -12.77 11.25 16.44
C SER A 318 -12.97 10.51 17.76
N ASP A 319 -13.84 9.50 17.81
CA ASP A 319 -13.97 8.58 18.95
C ASP A 319 -13.24 7.25 18.74
N GLY A 320 -12.53 7.11 17.61
CA GLY A 320 -11.81 5.91 17.20
C GLY A 320 -12.72 4.75 16.74
N GLN A 321 -14.03 5.00 16.62
CA GLN A 321 -15.02 3.99 16.25
C GLN A 321 -15.28 3.98 14.75
N VAL A 322 -15.58 2.79 14.23
CA VAL A 322 -16.18 2.58 12.91
C VAL A 322 -17.55 1.94 13.13
N ILE A 323 -18.61 2.54 12.58
CA ILE A 323 -20.01 2.13 12.76
C ILE A 323 -20.59 1.63 11.43
N LEU A 324 -21.43 0.60 11.48
CA LEU A 324 -22.17 0.08 10.32
C LEU A 324 -23.68 0.41 10.41
N TYR A 325 -24.22 0.95 9.32
CA TYR A 325 -25.64 1.09 9.04
C TYR A 325 -26.04 0.22 7.86
N LYS A 326 -27.19 -0.46 7.95
CA LYS A 326 -27.72 -1.32 6.90
C LYS A 326 -29.09 -0.84 6.44
N LEU A 327 -29.29 -0.79 5.13
CA LEU A 327 -30.59 -0.56 4.51
C LEU A 327 -31.44 -1.83 4.61
N CYS A 328 -32.57 -1.73 5.31
CA CYS A 328 -33.60 -2.75 5.43
C CYS A 328 -34.84 -2.30 4.65
N THR A 329 -35.50 -3.25 4.00
CA THR A 329 -36.80 -3.04 3.36
C THR A 329 -37.84 -3.81 4.15
N GLU A 330 -38.75 -3.08 4.78
CA GLU A 330 -39.87 -3.67 5.51
C GLU A 330 -41.11 -3.63 4.61
N LYS A 331 -41.79 -4.78 4.50
CA LYS A 331 -43.11 -4.87 3.86
C LYS A 331 -44.16 -4.62 4.93
N LEU A 332 -44.86 -3.49 4.84
CA LEU A 332 -46.09 -3.29 5.61
C LEU A 332 -47.18 -4.18 5.00
N GLN A 333 -47.59 -5.23 5.71
CA GLN A 333 -48.84 -5.91 5.39
C GLN A 333 -49.98 -5.03 5.91
N SER A 334 -50.57 -4.24 5.02
CA SER A 334 -51.92 -3.70 5.22
C SER A 334 -52.88 -4.88 5.39
N TYR A 335 -53.60 -4.92 6.52
CA TYR A 335 -54.63 -5.95 6.75
C TYR A 335 -55.87 -5.76 5.86
N ASN A 336 -56.00 -4.64 5.14
CA ASN A 336 -57.26 -4.26 4.50
C ASN A 336 -57.19 -3.71 3.06
N ASP A 337 -56.06 -3.82 2.34
CA ASP A 337 -56.12 -3.54 0.89
C ASP A 337 -55.06 -4.30 0.09
N LYS A 338 -55.48 -5.04 -0.93
CA LYS A 338 -54.63 -5.93 -1.76
C LYS A 338 -53.95 -5.22 -2.94
N SER A 339 -54.02 -3.89 -3.03
CA SER A 339 -53.64 -3.16 -4.26
C SER A 339 -52.40 -2.25 -4.13
N SER A 340 -51.81 -2.03 -2.96
CA SER A 340 -50.52 -1.34 -2.85
C SER A 340 -49.68 -1.84 -1.66
N SER A 341 -48.71 -2.73 -1.93
CA SER A 341 -47.68 -3.03 -0.92
C SER A 341 -46.64 -1.92 -0.92
N GLU A 342 -46.81 -0.89 -0.10
CA GLU A 342 -45.76 0.12 0.10
C GLU A 342 -44.56 -0.50 0.81
N MET A 343 -43.40 -0.47 0.15
CA MET A 343 -42.12 -0.92 0.71
C MET A 343 -41.44 0.26 1.39
N MET A 344 -41.32 0.21 2.71
CA MET A 344 -40.56 1.21 3.47
C MET A 344 -39.08 0.82 3.51
N LYS A 345 -38.21 1.76 3.11
CA LYS A 345 -36.76 1.63 3.17
C LYS A 345 -36.25 2.36 4.42
N LYS A 346 -35.54 1.63 5.30
CA LYS A 346 -35.05 2.14 6.58
C LYS A 346 -33.60 1.73 6.82
N TRP A 347 -32.74 2.69 7.11
CA TRP A 347 -31.39 2.50 7.61
C TRP A 347 -31.42 2.14 9.10
N VAL A 348 -30.72 1.07 9.46
CA VAL A 348 -30.67 0.55 10.82
C VAL A 348 -29.21 0.47 11.26
N TYR A 349 -28.93 1.01 12.44
CA TYR A 349 -27.66 0.82 13.12
C TYR A 349 -27.45 -0.66 13.45
N VAL A 350 -26.32 -1.23 13.04
CA VAL A 350 -25.99 -2.64 13.25
C VAL A 350 -25.04 -2.83 14.43
N GLY A 351 -23.99 -2.02 14.51
CA GLY A 351 -22.95 -2.14 15.53
C GLY A 351 -21.71 -1.32 15.18
N TYR A 352 -20.77 -1.24 16.12
CA TYR A 352 -19.50 -0.54 15.97
C TYR A 352 -18.32 -1.43 16.31
N VAL A 353 -17.15 -1.07 15.78
CA VAL A 353 -15.85 -1.64 16.13
C VAL A 353 -14.90 -0.48 16.45
N ARG A 354 -14.13 -0.59 17.53
CA ARG A 354 -13.14 0.42 17.94
C ARG A 354 -11.73 -0.18 17.88
N ALA A 355 -11.11 -0.12 16.70
CA ALA A 355 -9.76 -0.63 16.47
C ALA A 355 -8.68 0.43 16.72
N HIS A 356 -9.00 1.69 16.41
CA HIS A 356 -8.07 2.80 16.49
C HIS A 356 -7.94 3.33 17.91
N THR A 357 -6.75 3.83 18.21
CA THR A 357 -6.42 4.49 19.49
C THR A 357 -6.73 5.98 19.47
N HIS A 358 -6.69 6.58 18.28
CA HIS A 358 -6.95 7.99 18.00
C HIS A 358 -8.06 8.12 16.93
N ASP A 359 -8.25 9.35 16.47
CA ASP A 359 -9.20 9.75 15.45
C ASP A 359 -9.04 8.95 14.17
N VAL A 360 -10.16 8.48 13.62
CA VAL A 360 -10.21 7.89 12.28
C VAL A 360 -10.50 9.02 11.30
N ARG A 361 -9.60 9.27 10.36
CA ARG A 361 -9.70 10.39 9.41
C ARG A 361 -10.24 9.99 8.06
N ALA A 362 -10.02 8.74 7.66
CA ALA A 362 -10.38 8.27 6.32
C ALA A 362 -10.94 6.85 6.34
N LEU A 363 -11.91 6.63 5.46
CA LEU A 363 -12.50 5.33 5.16
C LEU A 363 -12.51 5.14 3.64
N THR A 364 -12.24 3.93 3.18
CA THR A 364 -12.45 3.54 1.78
C THR A 364 -12.78 2.06 1.65
N MET A 365 -13.28 1.66 0.48
CA MET A 365 -13.59 0.28 0.14
C MET A 365 -12.60 -0.24 -0.89
N ALA A 366 -11.95 -1.37 -0.59
CA ALA A 366 -11.10 -2.10 -1.53
C ALA A 366 -11.66 -3.49 -1.79
N VAL A 367 -11.43 -4.04 -2.98
CA VAL A 367 -11.81 -5.41 -3.31
C VAL A 367 -10.53 -6.20 -3.58
N PRO A 368 -10.23 -7.24 -2.79
CA PRO A 368 -9.04 -8.05 -3.01
C PRO A 368 -9.15 -8.73 -4.38
N ILE A 369 -8.06 -8.68 -5.16
CA ILE A 369 -7.99 -9.29 -6.49
C ILE A 369 -8.24 -10.79 -6.34
N SER A 370 -9.39 -11.28 -6.81
CA SER A 370 -9.55 -12.69 -7.11
C SER A 370 -8.73 -12.96 -8.36
N SER A 371 -7.62 -13.68 -8.25
CA SER A 371 -6.96 -14.23 -9.43
C SER A 371 -7.93 -15.17 -10.13
N GLU A 372 -8.59 -14.70 -11.18
CA GLU A 372 -9.18 -15.55 -12.20
C GLU A 372 -8.72 -14.98 -13.54
N GLY A 373 -7.64 -15.53 -14.08
CA GLY A 373 -7.55 -15.61 -15.53
C GLY A 373 -8.80 -16.34 -16.01
N TYR A 374 -9.54 -15.70 -16.91
CA TYR A 374 -10.73 -16.18 -17.62
C TYR A 374 -11.07 -17.66 -17.36
N LEU A 375 -11.80 -17.93 -16.28
CA LEU A 375 -12.46 -19.23 -16.13
C LEU A 375 -13.69 -19.21 -17.04
N SER A 376 -13.78 -20.18 -17.94
CA SER A 376 -14.95 -20.39 -18.80
C SER A 376 -16.22 -20.53 -17.96
N ASP A 377 -17.36 -20.12 -18.51
CA ASP A 377 -18.66 -20.15 -17.82
C ASP A 377 -19.03 -21.55 -17.28
N GLU A 378 -18.46 -22.61 -17.85
CA GLU A 378 -18.60 -24.00 -17.40
C GLU A 378 -17.95 -24.26 -16.02
N ALA A 379 -16.84 -23.58 -15.69
CA ALA A 379 -16.18 -23.71 -14.39
C ALA A 379 -16.95 -23.00 -13.26
N ARG A 380 -17.70 -21.94 -13.60
CA ARG A 380 -18.59 -21.24 -12.67
C ARG A 380 -19.79 -22.10 -12.25
N GLU A 381 -20.38 -22.84 -13.18
CA GLU A 381 -21.49 -23.76 -12.87
C GLU A 381 -21.04 -24.93 -11.98
N LEU A 382 -19.83 -25.47 -12.22
CA LEU A 382 -19.22 -26.50 -11.38
C LEU A 382 -18.92 -26.00 -9.94
N GLN A 383 -18.58 -24.72 -9.80
CA GLN A 383 -18.33 -24.09 -8.50
C GLN A 383 -19.64 -23.86 -7.72
N ASP A 384 -20.70 -23.42 -8.40
CA ASP A 384 -22.04 -23.26 -7.83
C ASP A 384 -22.68 -24.61 -7.41
N GLU A 385 -22.44 -25.69 -8.15
CA GLU A 385 -22.84 -27.04 -7.73
C GLU A 385 -22.07 -27.53 -6.50
N LYS A 386 -20.77 -27.24 -6.39
CA LYS A 386 -19.97 -27.54 -5.20
C LYS A 386 -20.46 -26.75 -3.99
N GLU A 387 -20.83 -25.47 -4.15
CA GLU A 387 -21.41 -24.66 -3.06
C GLU A 387 -22.75 -25.22 -2.56
N ARG A 388 -23.60 -25.71 -3.47
CA ARG A 388 -24.88 -26.34 -3.11
C ARG A 388 -24.68 -27.67 -2.37
N LYS A 389 -23.65 -28.45 -2.72
CA LYS A 389 -23.30 -29.70 -2.01
C LYS A 389 -22.71 -29.45 -0.62
N VAL A 390 -21.89 -28.40 -0.45
CA VAL A 390 -21.30 -28.03 0.86
C VAL A 390 -22.37 -27.51 1.84
N LYS A 391 -23.41 -26.81 1.37
CA LYS A 391 -24.52 -26.34 2.20
C LYS A 391 -25.40 -27.48 2.77
N LYS A 392 -25.41 -28.68 2.14
CA LYS A 392 -26.18 -29.84 2.64
C LYS A 392 -25.49 -30.63 3.76
N ILE A 393 -24.19 -30.45 4.01
CA ILE A 393 -23.43 -31.28 4.98
C ILE A 393 -23.31 -30.61 6.38
N ARG A 394 -23.70 -29.34 6.55
CA ARG A 394 -23.61 -28.64 7.84
C ARG A 394 -24.96 -28.44 8.53
N PHE A 395 -25.55 -29.53 9.00
CA PHE A 395 -26.52 -29.47 10.10
C PHE A 395 -26.30 -30.65 11.07
N LYS A 396 -25.24 -30.54 11.88
CA LYS A 396 -25.16 -31.15 13.22
C LYS A 396 -23.91 -30.64 13.97
N GLY A 397 -24.18 -29.80 14.97
CA GLY A 397 -23.39 -29.60 16.19
C GLY A 397 -21.88 -29.32 16.11
N LYS A 398 -21.48 -28.04 16.16
CA LYS A 398 -20.39 -27.50 17.01
C LYS A 398 -20.22 -25.97 16.81
N LYS A 399 -20.54 -25.18 17.85
CA LYS A 399 -19.89 -23.88 18.17
C LYS A 399 -18.53 -24.22 18.81
N LEU A 400 -17.41 -23.52 18.69
CA LEU A 400 -16.99 -22.24 18.10
C LEU A 400 -15.72 -22.53 17.27
N LEU A 401 -15.68 -22.10 16.02
CA LEU A 401 -14.47 -22.06 15.19
C LEU A 401 -14.21 -20.58 14.91
N ASP A 402 -13.13 -20.04 15.46
CA ASP A 402 -12.67 -18.69 15.14
C ASP A 402 -12.05 -18.75 13.73
N PHE A 403 -12.69 -18.11 12.76
CA PHE A 403 -12.25 -18.13 11.37
C PHE A 403 -11.15 -17.09 11.19
N SER A 404 -9.94 -17.54 10.83
CA SER A 404 -8.79 -16.69 10.49
C SER A 404 -9.12 -15.72 9.34
N TYR A 405 -8.52 -14.53 9.35
CA TYR A 405 -8.55 -13.54 8.25
C TYR A 405 -8.34 -14.19 6.87
N SER A 406 -7.46 -15.21 6.80
CA SER A 406 -7.17 -16.00 5.60
C SER A 406 -8.39 -16.63 4.93
N LYS A 407 -9.44 -16.97 5.70
CA LYS A 407 -10.63 -17.67 5.19
C LYS A 407 -11.64 -16.77 4.49
N TRP A 408 -11.55 -15.44 4.59
CA TRP A 408 -12.48 -14.54 3.88
C TRP A 408 -11.79 -13.50 2.99
N ALA A 409 -10.52 -13.18 3.21
CA ALA A 409 -9.74 -12.33 2.31
C ALA A 409 -9.58 -12.94 0.90
N ARG A 410 -9.58 -14.28 0.77
CA ARG A 410 -9.39 -15.01 -0.49
C ARG A 410 -10.59 -15.01 -1.46
N PHE A 411 -11.75 -14.48 -1.06
CA PHE A 411 -13.01 -14.67 -1.79
C PHE A 411 -13.52 -13.40 -2.52
N GLY A 412 -12.64 -12.46 -2.90
CA GLY A 412 -13.07 -11.21 -3.55
C GLY A 412 -14.06 -10.40 -2.70
N VAL A 413 -14.05 -10.59 -1.37
CA VAL A 413 -14.98 -9.96 -0.45
C VAL A 413 -14.57 -8.49 -0.30
N PRO A 414 -15.46 -7.52 -0.55
CA PRO A 414 -15.15 -6.12 -0.33
C PRO A 414 -14.71 -5.87 1.11
N MET A 415 -13.56 -5.23 1.26
CA MET A 415 -12.95 -4.90 2.54
C MET A 415 -13.04 -3.39 2.77
N LEU A 416 -13.59 -3.02 3.91
CA LEU A 416 -13.52 -1.65 4.39
C LEU A 416 -12.13 -1.43 4.96
N VAL A 417 -11.48 -0.32 4.63
CA VAL A 417 -10.19 0.08 5.20
C VAL A 417 -10.37 1.38 5.97
N SER A 418 -9.86 1.42 7.20
CA SER A 418 -9.85 2.63 8.04
C SER A 418 -8.43 3.04 8.42
N ALA A 419 -8.22 4.35 8.49
CA ALA A 419 -6.94 4.96 8.85
C ALA A 419 -7.12 6.31 9.57
N GLY A 420 -6.11 6.72 10.32
CA GLY A 420 -6.15 8.01 11.00
C GLY A 420 -4.86 8.36 11.75
N ASP A 421 -5.03 9.05 12.88
CA ASP A 421 -3.94 9.70 13.62
C ASP A 421 -3.02 8.71 14.35
N ASP A 422 -3.44 7.47 14.53
CA ASP A 422 -2.58 6.41 15.05
C ASP A 422 -1.69 5.77 13.97
N ALA A 423 -1.66 6.32 12.76
CA ALA A 423 -0.84 5.89 11.61
C ALA A 423 -1.12 4.46 11.11
N LYS A 424 -2.02 3.71 11.75
CA LYS A 424 -2.36 2.32 11.41
C LYS A 424 -3.41 2.22 10.34
N LEU A 425 -3.37 1.09 9.63
CA LEU A 425 -4.35 0.67 8.65
C LEU A 425 -5.05 -0.59 9.17
N PHE A 426 -6.38 -0.56 9.22
CA PHE A 426 -7.21 -1.71 9.60
C PHE A 426 -8.16 -2.09 8.47
N ALA A 427 -8.27 -3.39 8.19
CA ALA A 427 -9.20 -3.94 7.21
C ALA A 427 -10.33 -4.72 7.89
N TYR A 428 -11.56 -4.49 7.47
CA TYR A 428 -12.78 -5.12 7.97
C TYR A 428 -13.51 -5.82 6.83
N SER A 429 -14.16 -6.95 7.11
CA SER A 429 -15.11 -7.53 6.16
C SER A 429 -16.34 -6.64 6.05
N ALA A 430 -16.65 -6.09 4.88
CA ALA A 430 -17.85 -5.27 4.73
C ALA A 430 -19.15 -6.09 4.92
N LYS A 431 -19.09 -7.40 4.64
CA LYS A 431 -20.22 -8.33 4.81
C LYS A 431 -20.38 -8.78 6.25
N GLU A 432 -19.28 -9.08 6.94
CA GLU A 432 -19.26 -9.67 8.30
C GLU A 432 -18.62 -8.73 9.34
N PHE A 433 -18.87 -7.43 9.22
CA PHE A 433 -18.24 -6.34 9.96
C PHE A 433 -18.16 -6.54 11.49
N THR A 434 -19.26 -6.93 12.14
CA THR A 434 -19.32 -7.09 13.60
C THR A 434 -18.90 -8.49 14.08
N ARG A 435 -18.68 -9.43 13.16
CA ARG A 435 -18.43 -10.83 13.49
C ARG A 435 -16.96 -11.11 13.78
N PHE A 436 -16.07 -10.40 13.10
CA PHE A 436 -14.62 -10.62 13.17
C PHE A 436 -13.89 -9.37 13.64
N SER A 437 -12.78 -9.57 14.33
CA SER A 437 -11.86 -8.47 14.63
C SER A 437 -11.24 -7.94 13.32
N PRO A 438 -11.02 -6.63 13.21
CA PRO A 438 -10.32 -6.06 12.07
C PRO A 438 -8.90 -6.60 11.98
N HIS A 439 -8.42 -6.76 10.75
CA HIS A 439 -7.05 -7.12 10.47
C HIS A 439 -6.19 -5.86 10.48
N ASP A 440 -5.21 -5.80 11.39
CA ASP A 440 -4.16 -4.77 11.34
C ASP A 440 -3.23 -5.09 10.17
N VAL A 441 -3.36 -4.28 9.13
CA VAL A 441 -2.75 -4.42 7.79
C VAL A 441 -1.26 -4.16 7.85
N CYS A 442 -0.86 -3.13 8.58
CA CYS A 442 0.52 -2.70 8.73
C CYS A 442 0.85 -2.54 10.22
N PRO A 443 1.41 -3.58 10.86
CA PRO A 443 1.77 -3.54 12.27
C PRO A 443 2.90 -2.55 12.57
N ALA A 444 3.77 -2.32 11.58
CA ALA A 444 4.91 -1.42 11.64
C ALA A 444 4.83 -0.36 10.51
N PRO A 445 3.88 0.60 10.58
CA PRO A 445 3.76 1.66 9.57
C PRO A 445 5.03 2.50 9.47
N GLN A 446 5.37 2.94 8.25
CA GLN A 446 6.61 3.67 7.93
C GLN A 446 7.83 3.10 8.67
N ARG A 447 8.02 1.78 8.51
CA ARG A 447 9.13 1.06 9.14
C ARG A 447 10.46 1.77 8.85
N VAL A 448 11.22 2.01 9.91
CA VAL A 448 12.53 2.66 9.85
C VAL A 448 13.51 1.74 9.09
N PRO A 449 14.16 2.20 8.00
CA PRO A 449 15.21 1.44 7.36
C PRO A 449 16.41 1.28 8.31
N VAL A 450 16.82 0.04 8.53
CA VAL A 450 17.94 -0.32 9.42
C VAL A 450 18.90 -1.22 8.66
N GLN A 451 20.20 -0.90 8.73
CA GLN A 451 21.27 -1.76 8.23
C GLN A 451 22.21 -2.10 9.39
N LEU A 452 22.52 -3.39 9.53
CA LEU A 452 23.46 -3.90 10.53
C LEU A 452 24.78 -4.23 9.84
N VAL A 453 25.86 -3.60 10.30
CA VAL A 453 27.23 -3.91 9.89
C VAL A 453 27.96 -4.55 11.06
N VAL A 454 28.38 -5.79 10.87
CA VAL A 454 29.16 -6.56 11.85
C VAL A 454 30.64 -6.55 11.47
N ASN A 455 31.52 -6.84 12.44
CA ASN A 455 32.96 -6.98 12.22
C ASN A 455 33.64 -5.74 11.59
N THR A 456 33.26 -4.55 12.06
CA THR A 456 33.78 -3.28 11.52
C THR A 456 35.29 -3.14 11.75
N ARG A 457 35.94 -2.28 10.96
CA ARG A 457 37.37 -1.93 11.13
C ARG A 457 37.68 -1.34 12.51
N PHE A 458 36.67 -0.82 13.20
CA PHE A 458 36.80 -0.24 14.54
C PHE A 458 36.67 -1.32 15.62
N SER A 459 37.73 -2.11 15.80
CA SER A 459 37.83 -3.13 16.86
C SER A 459 36.71 -4.19 16.83
N GLN A 460 36.24 -4.58 15.64
CA GLN A 460 35.19 -5.60 15.47
C GLN A 460 33.85 -5.22 16.14
N THR A 461 33.62 -3.92 16.36
CA THR A 461 32.33 -3.45 16.89
C THR A 461 31.23 -3.58 15.84
N SER A 462 30.00 -3.80 16.27
CA SER A 462 28.84 -3.82 15.36
C SER A 462 28.17 -2.45 15.34
N PHE A 463 27.85 -1.96 14.15
CA PHE A 463 27.09 -0.72 13.95
C PHE A 463 25.71 -0.98 13.37
N LEU A 464 24.75 -0.15 13.78
CA LEU A 464 23.46 0.00 13.14
C LEU A 464 23.41 1.36 12.47
N LEU A 465 23.11 1.39 11.19
CA LEU A 465 22.65 2.60 10.51
C LEU A 465 21.13 2.62 10.57
N VAL A 466 20.57 3.71 11.10
CA VAL A 466 19.13 3.92 11.26
C VAL A 466 18.74 5.19 10.50
N GLN A 467 17.83 5.06 9.54
CA GLN A 467 17.37 6.18 8.71
C GLN A 467 16.07 6.76 9.27
N ALA A 468 16.12 7.99 9.79
CA ALA A 468 14.91 8.78 10.04
C ALA A 468 14.50 9.55 8.77
N SER A 469 13.39 10.28 8.85
CA SER A 469 12.87 11.05 7.72
C SER A 469 13.85 12.13 7.23
N SER A 470 14.58 12.80 8.12
CA SER A 470 15.51 13.89 7.78
C SER A 470 16.88 13.81 8.44
N TRP A 471 17.22 12.68 9.07
CA TRP A 471 18.56 12.44 9.61
C TRP A 471 18.93 10.96 9.58
N LEU A 472 20.22 10.68 9.66
CA LEU A 472 20.78 9.36 9.85
C LEU A 472 21.44 9.24 11.21
N ASP A 473 21.22 8.12 11.88
CA ASP A 473 21.89 7.75 13.12
C ASP A 473 22.79 6.53 12.91
N VAL A 474 24.05 6.64 13.32
CA VAL A 474 24.97 5.51 13.45
C VAL A 474 25.02 5.15 14.93
N LEU A 475 24.62 3.93 15.27
CA LEU A 475 24.56 3.42 16.63
C LEU A 475 25.54 2.26 16.80
N CYS A 476 26.29 2.25 17.90
CA CYS A 476 27.11 1.10 18.30
C CYS A 476 26.26 0.11 19.09
N VAL A 477 26.25 -1.15 18.66
CA VAL A 477 25.56 -2.24 19.35
C VAL A 477 26.50 -2.88 20.37
N ARG A 478 26.07 -2.93 21.62
CA ARG A 478 26.73 -3.67 22.70
C ARG A 478 25.81 -4.75 23.21
N VAL A 479 26.36 -5.96 23.29
CA VAL A 479 25.64 -7.13 23.77
C VAL A 479 26.02 -7.38 25.23
N LEU A 480 25.03 -7.40 26.12
CA LEU A 480 25.23 -7.70 27.53
C LEU A 480 24.79 -9.14 27.80
N ASP A 481 25.76 -10.01 28.08
CA ASP A 481 25.49 -11.41 28.41
C ASP A 481 25.15 -11.55 29.89
N VAL A 482 23.89 -11.24 30.23
CA VAL A 482 23.35 -11.45 31.58
C VAL A 482 22.92 -12.92 31.71
N GLY A 483 23.91 -13.79 31.92
CA GLY A 483 23.72 -15.23 32.19
C GLY A 483 24.04 -16.13 31.01
N SER A 484 24.89 -17.14 31.23
CA SER A 484 25.41 -18.12 30.26
C SER A 484 24.37 -19.16 29.78
N GLY A 485 23.09 -18.78 29.66
CA GLY A 485 22.02 -19.65 29.19
C GLY A 485 21.74 -19.49 27.69
N PRO A 486 21.10 -20.49 27.04
CA PRO A 486 20.67 -20.44 25.64
C PRO A 486 19.49 -19.47 25.37
N TYR A 487 19.12 -18.63 26.34
CA TYR A 487 17.83 -17.92 26.37
C TYR A 487 17.91 -16.45 25.91
N GLY A 488 19.05 -16.03 25.34
CA GLY A 488 19.20 -14.66 24.83
C GLY A 488 19.54 -13.62 25.91
N GLY A 489 19.82 -12.40 25.49
CA GLY A 489 20.20 -11.28 26.36
C GLY A 489 19.64 -9.93 25.89
N LEU A 490 19.97 -8.85 26.62
CA LEU A 490 19.61 -7.48 26.22
C LEU A 490 20.76 -6.88 25.40
N ALA A 491 20.43 -6.27 24.27
CA ALA A 491 21.36 -5.42 23.53
C ALA A 491 21.12 -3.96 23.91
N THR A 492 22.19 -3.19 24.07
CA THR A 492 22.14 -1.74 24.23
C THR A 492 22.75 -1.08 23.01
N THR A 493 22.19 0.07 22.61
CA THR A 493 22.69 0.86 21.48
C THR A 493 23.14 2.22 21.96
N ASN A 494 24.35 2.62 21.61
CA ASN A 494 24.89 3.94 21.94
C ASN A 494 25.05 4.76 20.66
N LEU A 495 24.57 6.02 20.66
CA LEU A 495 24.73 6.92 19.53
C LEU A 495 26.21 7.26 19.30
N VAL A 496 26.69 7.00 18.08
CA VAL A 496 28.06 7.29 17.64
C VAL A 496 28.09 8.58 16.85
N ALA A 497 27.18 8.72 15.90
CA ALA A 497 27.09 9.86 15.00
C ALA A 497 25.63 10.10 14.59
N ARG A 498 25.25 11.37 14.48
CA ARG A 498 23.97 11.81 13.89
C ARG A 498 24.25 12.82 12.78
N VAL A 499 23.80 12.52 11.58
CA VAL A 499 23.93 13.40 10.40
C VAL A 499 22.55 13.86 9.98
N LYS A 500 22.31 15.18 10.05
CA LYS A 500 21.05 15.78 9.58
C LYS A 500 21.15 16.11 8.09
N SER A 501 20.07 15.91 7.36
CA SER A 501 19.99 16.30 5.96
C SER A 501 20.02 17.83 5.83
N LYS A 502 20.51 18.32 4.68
CA LYS A 502 20.53 19.75 4.39
C LYS A 502 19.10 20.28 4.34
N LEU A 503 18.84 21.40 5.02
CA LEU A 503 17.50 22.02 5.12
C LEU A 503 16.42 21.07 5.66
N SER A 504 16.79 20.00 6.37
CA SER A 504 15.87 18.97 6.90
C SER A 504 15.03 18.28 5.81
N ARG A 505 15.56 18.19 4.59
CA ARG A 505 14.92 17.46 3.48
C ARG A 505 14.73 15.99 3.79
N LYS A 506 13.71 15.41 3.17
CA LYS A 506 13.40 13.99 3.34
C LYS A 506 14.47 13.11 2.70
N ILE A 507 14.97 12.15 3.46
CA ILE A 507 15.90 11.12 3.02
C ILE A 507 15.10 10.00 2.37
N VAL A 508 15.44 9.65 1.13
CA VAL A 508 14.80 8.59 0.35
C VAL A 508 15.44 7.24 0.67
N CYS A 509 16.76 7.15 0.56
CA CYS A 509 17.51 5.91 0.84
C CYS A 509 18.83 6.20 1.55
N SER A 510 19.41 5.16 2.15
CA SER A 510 20.69 5.21 2.84
C SER A 510 21.44 3.89 2.73
N ALA A 511 22.77 3.97 2.87
CA ALA A 511 23.65 2.81 2.83
C ALA A 511 24.87 3.00 3.74
N MET A 512 25.41 1.88 4.27
CA MET A 512 26.68 1.82 4.99
C MET A 512 27.60 0.77 4.36
N SER A 513 28.91 1.03 4.35
CA SER A 513 29.91 0.07 3.90
C SER A 513 30.12 -1.05 4.91
N ASN A 514 30.51 -2.24 4.44
CA ASN A 514 30.78 -3.39 5.31
C ASN A 514 31.93 -3.14 6.30
N SER A 515 32.82 -2.18 6.00
CA SER A 515 33.87 -1.75 6.93
C SER A 515 33.36 -0.90 8.10
N GLY A 516 32.16 -0.33 7.99
CA GLY A 516 31.58 0.65 8.91
C GLY A 516 32.23 2.05 8.83
N GLU A 517 33.14 2.26 7.88
CA GLU A 517 33.87 3.52 7.71
C GLU A 517 33.07 4.53 6.89
N LEU A 518 32.39 4.09 5.83
CA LEU A 518 31.65 4.97 4.93
C LEU A 518 30.15 4.75 5.08
N PHE A 519 29.40 5.83 5.04
CA PHE A 519 27.94 5.78 5.00
C PHE A 519 27.40 7.00 4.27
N GLY A 520 26.22 6.87 3.68
CA GLY A 520 25.62 7.93 2.89
C GLY A 520 24.12 7.84 2.83
N TYR A 521 23.52 8.91 2.34
CA TYR A 521 22.09 8.98 2.05
C TYR A 521 21.85 9.71 0.72
N SER A 522 20.68 9.51 0.15
CA SER A 522 20.15 10.34 -0.93
C SER A 522 18.88 11.04 -0.48
N ASP A 523 18.82 12.36 -0.68
CA ASP A 523 17.59 13.13 -0.56
C ASP A 523 16.93 13.31 -1.94
N GLN A 524 15.86 14.10 -2.03
CA GLN A 524 15.19 14.38 -3.30
C GLN A 524 16.06 15.12 -4.32
N ILE A 525 17.19 15.73 -3.90
CA ILE A 525 18.11 16.46 -4.78
C ILE A 525 19.26 15.56 -5.23
N GLY A 526 19.92 14.86 -4.29
CA GLY A 526 21.10 14.08 -4.64
C GLY A 526 21.73 13.31 -3.48
N PRO A 527 22.70 12.43 -3.79
CA PRO A 527 23.42 11.65 -2.79
C PRO A 527 24.44 12.49 -2.00
N SER A 528 24.70 12.10 -0.76
CA SER A 528 25.74 12.64 0.11
C SER A 528 26.46 11.50 0.83
N LEU A 529 27.79 11.58 0.86
CA LEU A 529 28.67 10.55 1.44
C LEU A 529 29.49 11.11 2.61
N PHE A 530 29.63 10.31 3.65
CA PHE A 530 30.35 10.63 4.87
C PHE A 530 31.30 9.50 5.26
N ALA A 531 32.42 9.86 5.88
CA ALA A 531 33.38 8.95 6.45
C ALA A 531 33.45 9.13 7.97
N LEU A 532 33.30 8.02 8.68
CA LEU A 532 33.48 7.89 10.12
C LEU A 532 34.94 7.59 10.41
N SER A 533 35.53 8.31 11.35
CA SER A 533 36.91 8.10 11.79
C SER A 533 37.01 8.19 13.32
N ARG A 534 37.98 7.47 13.87
CA ARG A 534 38.29 7.49 15.30
C ARG A 534 39.80 7.41 15.50
N GLN A 535 40.37 8.42 16.14
CA GLN A 535 41.79 8.40 16.49
C GLN A 535 42.07 7.37 17.59
N ALA A 536 43.20 6.68 17.49
CA ALA A 536 43.62 5.70 18.49
C ALA A 536 43.76 6.36 19.87
N GLY A 537 43.04 5.84 20.88
CA GLY A 537 43.06 6.36 22.26
C GLY A 537 42.03 7.45 22.58
N GLN A 538 41.33 8.02 21.58
CA GLN A 538 40.24 8.96 21.82
C GLN A 538 38.86 8.26 21.87
N SER A 539 37.97 8.75 22.72
CA SER A 539 36.57 8.29 22.82
C SER A 539 35.65 8.97 21.81
N THR A 540 36.08 10.08 21.21
CA THR A 540 35.30 10.92 20.31
C THR A 540 35.40 10.46 18.86
N TRP A 541 34.26 10.46 18.18
CA TRP A 541 34.14 10.11 16.76
C TRP A 541 34.14 11.37 15.90
N THR A 542 34.80 11.32 14.75
CA THR A 542 34.87 12.41 13.78
C THR A 542 34.21 12.01 12.47
N ILE A 543 33.38 12.90 11.92
CA ILE A 543 32.66 12.71 10.65
C ILE A 543 33.23 13.68 9.63
N SER A 544 33.71 13.17 8.50
CA SER A 544 34.13 13.99 7.36
C SER A 544 33.21 13.75 6.16
N LYS A 545 32.84 14.82 5.46
CA LYS A 545 32.06 14.72 4.23
C LYS A 545 32.99 14.42 3.06
N ARG A 546 32.64 13.42 2.23
CA ARG A 546 33.31 13.13 0.97
C ARG A 546 32.54 13.77 -0.18
N GLN A 547 33.26 14.38 -1.12
CA GLN A 547 32.64 15.04 -2.27
C GLN A 547 32.44 14.01 -3.38
N LEU A 548 31.17 13.76 -3.72
CA LEU A 548 30.81 12.92 -4.86
C LEU A 548 30.87 13.73 -6.17
N PRO A 549 30.92 13.06 -7.35
CA PRO A 549 30.76 13.69 -8.65
C PRO A 549 29.51 14.57 -8.73
N GLN A 550 29.58 15.70 -9.45
CA GLN A 550 28.51 16.70 -9.45
C GLN A 550 27.24 16.26 -10.19
N ASP A 551 27.37 15.37 -11.19
CA ASP A 551 26.29 15.00 -12.11
C ASP A 551 25.45 13.80 -11.66
N LEU A 552 25.46 13.47 -10.37
CA LEU A 552 24.70 12.32 -9.84
C LEU A 552 23.26 12.72 -9.49
N PRO A 553 22.24 12.05 -10.06
CA PRO A 553 20.84 12.31 -9.72
C PRO A 553 20.50 11.82 -8.30
N SER A 554 19.39 12.30 -7.76
CA SER A 554 18.77 11.71 -6.57
C SER A 554 18.48 10.22 -6.78
N ALA A 555 18.64 9.45 -5.71
CA ALA A 555 18.65 8.00 -5.75
C ALA A 555 17.48 7.40 -4.99
N HIS A 556 16.86 6.39 -5.59
CA HIS A 556 15.83 5.57 -4.95
C HIS A 556 16.43 4.44 -4.10
N SER A 557 17.62 3.97 -4.45
CA SER A 557 18.37 2.96 -3.69
C SER A 557 19.88 3.22 -3.80
N MET A 558 20.60 2.90 -2.72
CA MET A 558 22.06 2.96 -2.66
C MET A 558 22.59 1.66 -2.05
N ALA A 559 23.74 1.19 -2.54
CA ALA A 559 24.42 0.02 -1.99
C ALA A 559 25.93 0.15 -2.16
N PHE A 560 26.69 -0.39 -1.22
CA PHE A 560 28.14 -0.56 -1.39
C PHE A 560 28.45 -1.95 -1.93
N THR A 561 29.53 -2.07 -2.69
CA THR A 561 30.14 -3.39 -2.93
C THR A 561 30.70 -3.95 -1.63
N CYS A 562 30.80 -5.28 -1.51
CA CYS A 562 31.18 -5.93 -0.26
C CYS A 562 32.60 -5.55 0.20
N ASP A 563 33.51 -5.23 -0.72
CA ASP A 563 34.84 -4.68 -0.46
C ASP A 563 34.82 -3.23 0.07
N GLY A 564 33.72 -2.50 -0.10
CA GLY A 564 33.56 -1.10 0.27
C GLY A 564 34.28 -0.11 -0.66
N VAL A 565 34.72 -0.53 -1.85
CA VAL A 565 35.48 0.30 -2.81
C VAL A 565 34.55 1.06 -3.75
N ARG A 566 33.40 0.49 -4.13
CA ARG A 566 32.46 1.09 -5.07
C ARG A 566 31.13 1.40 -4.41
N LEU A 567 30.54 2.53 -4.79
CA LEU A 567 29.19 2.94 -4.42
C LEU A 567 28.27 2.83 -5.63
N LEU A 568 27.19 2.06 -5.47
CA LEU A 568 26.15 1.85 -6.46
C LEU A 568 24.96 2.73 -6.14
N ILE A 569 24.49 3.49 -7.14
CA ILE A 569 23.42 4.47 -6.99
C ILE A 569 22.37 4.23 -8.07
N ALA A 570 21.15 3.86 -7.66
CA ALA A 570 20.00 3.76 -8.55
C ALA A 570 19.33 5.13 -8.68
N GLY A 571 19.62 5.85 -9.77
CA GLY A 571 19.13 7.19 -10.03
C GLY A 571 17.64 7.25 -10.37
N HIS A 572 17.01 8.39 -10.11
CA HIS A 572 15.61 8.64 -10.48
C HIS A 572 15.39 8.71 -12.00
N ASP A 573 16.45 8.92 -12.77
CA ASP A 573 16.47 8.90 -14.23
C ASP A 573 16.45 7.48 -14.82
N ARG A 574 16.36 6.45 -13.94
CA ARG A 574 16.26 5.02 -14.25
C ARG A 574 17.57 4.43 -14.78
N ARG A 575 18.69 4.93 -14.27
CA ARG A 575 20.03 4.40 -14.53
C ARG A 575 20.71 3.99 -13.22
N ILE A 576 21.68 3.08 -13.31
CA ILE A 576 22.50 2.70 -12.15
C ILE A 576 23.91 3.22 -12.36
N TYR A 577 24.37 4.06 -11.45
CA TYR A 577 25.70 4.66 -11.47
C TYR A 577 26.65 3.90 -10.55
N ILE A 578 27.85 3.61 -11.04
CA ILE A 578 28.94 3.00 -10.27
C ILE A 578 29.99 4.08 -10.02
N VAL A 579 30.17 4.46 -8.77
CA VAL A 579 31.15 5.47 -8.35
C VAL A 579 32.30 4.79 -7.64
N ASP A 580 33.53 5.07 -8.07
CA ASP A 580 34.73 4.67 -7.34
C ASP A 580 34.93 5.58 -6.12
N LEU A 581 35.20 5.00 -4.96
CA LEU A 581 35.34 5.75 -3.72
C LEU A 581 36.79 6.15 -3.41
N GLU A 582 37.78 5.52 -4.06
CA GLU A 582 39.18 5.94 -3.95
C GLU A 582 39.46 7.17 -4.81
N GLY A 583 39.09 7.12 -6.10
CA GLY A 583 39.21 8.23 -7.04
C GLY A 583 38.09 9.27 -6.94
N LEU A 584 36.93 8.91 -6.37
CA LEU A 584 35.71 9.75 -6.34
C LEU A 584 35.22 10.11 -7.77
N GLU A 585 35.35 9.19 -8.70
CA GLU A 585 34.97 9.34 -10.10
C GLU A 585 33.85 8.37 -10.50
N LEU A 586 33.09 8.73 -11.53
CA LEU A 586 32.07 7.86 -12.10
C LEU A 586 32.75 6.82 -13.01
N LEU A 587 32.67 5.54 -12.64
CA LEU A 587 33.26 4.45 -13.41
C LEU A 587 32.37 4.03 -14.58
N HIS A 588 31.09 3.84 -14.32
CA HIS A 588 30.16 3.26 -15.29
C HIS A 588 28.71 3.64 -15.00
N THR A 589 27.87 3.63 -16.04
CA THR A 589 26.42 3.84 -15.92
C THR A 589 25.69 2.73 -16.65
N PHE A 590 24.91 1.92 -15.93
CA PHE A 590 24.05 0.91 -16.52
C PHE A 590 22.73 1.52 -16.99
N ILE A 591 22.33 1.12 -18.20
CA ILE A 591 21.00 1.33 -18.76
C ILE A 591 20.28 -0.03 -18.69
N LEU A 592 19.03 0.00 -18.21
CA LEU A 592 18.20 -1.20 -18.07
C LEU A 592 17.67 -1.61 -19.44
N CYS A 593 17.76 -2.90 -19.77
CA CYS A 593 17.23 -3.46 -21.02
C CYS A 593 16.41 -4.73 -20.73
N ARG A 594 15.22 -4.90 -21.31
CA ARG A 594 14.41 -6.13 -21.15
C ARG A 594 14.75 -7.21 -22.16
N GLY A 595 15.25 -6.83 -23.34
CA GLY A 595 15.68 -7.77 -24.39
C GLY A 595 16.78 -7.22 -25.29
N GLU A 596 17.33 -8.08 -26.16
CA GLU A 596 18.41 -7.73 -27.11
C GLU A 596 17.98 -6.74 -28.21
N HIS A 597 16.66 -6.56 -28.41
CA HIS A 597 16.08 -5.69 -29.46
C HIS A 597 15.56 -4.34 -28.95
N ASP A 598 15.66 -4.05 -27.64
CA ASP A 598 15.36 -2.71 -27.14
C ASP A 598 16.46 -1.76 -27.62
N LYS A 599 16.11 -0.80 -28.48
CA LYS A 599 17.04 0.25 -28.91
C LYS A 599 17.55 0.98 -27.66
N GLU A 600 18.87 1.08 -27.52
CA GLU A 600 19.52 1.91 -26.50
C GLU A 600 18.83 3.29 -26.44
N GLY A 601 18.05 3.53 -25.39
CA GLY A 601 17.43 4.83 -25.13
C GLY A 601 15.90 4.89 -24.98
N SER A 602 15.13 3.83 -25.24
CA SER A 602 13.71 3.84 -24.83
C SER A 602 13.61 3.60 -23.32
N LEU A 603 13.51 4.67 -22.53
CA LEU A 603 13.30 4.59 -21.09
C LEU A 603 11.84 4.19 -20.77
N SER A 604 11.48 2.94 -21.07
CA SER A 604 10.19 2.33 -20.74
C SER A 604 10.20 1.60 -19.40
N ASP A 605 11.38 1.50 -18.77
CA ASP A 605 11.54 0.75 -17.53
C ASP A 605 11.25 1.59 -16.27
N PRO A 606 10.61 1.00 -15.26
CA PRO A 606 10.39 1.64 -13.97
C PRO A 606 11.68 1.77 -13.14
N PRO A 607 11.74 2.68 -12.15
CA PRO A 607 12.91 2.91 -11.33
C PRO A 607 13.25 1.73 -10.41
N ILE A 608 14.56 1.57 -10.15
CA ILE A 608 15.12 0.58 -9.22
C ILE A 608 14.95 1.05 -7.78
N THR A 609 14.33 0.21 -6.94
CA THR A 609 14.03 0.53 -5.53
C THR A 609 14.78 -0.35 -4.54
N LYS A 610 15.34 -1.49 -4.98
CA LYS A 610 16.15 -2.38 -4.14
C LYS A 610 17.37 -2.86 -4.92
N MET A 611 18.51 -2.96 -4.23
CA MET A 611 19.75 -3.50 -4.79
C MET A 611 20.42 -4.43 -3.78
N PHE A 612 20.98 -5.53 -4.27
CA PHE A 612 21.74 -6.49 -3.49
C PHE A 612 23.05 -6.81 -4.19
N THR A 613 24.15 -6.84 -3.44
CA THR A 613 25.50 -7.14 -3.96
C THR A 613 25.98 -8.49 -3.43
N SER A 614 26.71 -9.24 -4.26
CA SER A 614 27.36 -10.48 -3.84
C SER A 614 28.60 -10.20 -2.97
N PHE A 615 28.99 -11.19 -2.17
CA PHE A 615 30.13 -11.05 -1.25
C PHE A 615 31.50 -11.01 -1.96
N ASP A 616 31.61 -11.59 -3.15
CA ASP A 616 32.78 -11.48 -4.03
C ASP A 616 32.80 -10.21 -4.90
N CYS A 617 31.76 -9.37 -4.80
CA CYS A 617 31.61 -8.17 -5.61
C CYS A 617 31.50 -8.41 -7.13
N GLN A 618 31.13 -9.62 -7.55
CA GLN A 618 30.93 -9.96 -8.96
C GLN A 618 29.51 -9.62 -9.45
N TRP A 619 28.50 -9.83 -8.61
CA TRP A 619 27.09 -9.73 -9.00
C TRP A 619 26.37 -8.57 -8.30
N LEU A 620 25.49 -7.93 -9.07
CA LEU A 620 24.52 -6.95 -8.59
C LEU A 620 23.13 -7.37 -9.05
N ALA A 621 22.23 -7.61 -8.10
CA ALA A 621 20.80 -7.75 -8.36
C ALA A 621 20.10 -6.41 -8.10
N ALA A 622 19.49 -5.84 -9.12
CA ALA A 622 18.73 -4.60 -9.07
C ALA A 622 17.26 -4.89 -9.36
N ILE A 623 16.36 -4.41 -8.50
CA ILE A 623 14.94 -4.74 -8.54
C ILE A 623 14.13 -3.45 -8.65
N ASN A 624 13.22 -3.42 -9.61
CA ASN A 624 12.36 -2.25 -9.83
C ASN A 624 11.18 -2.17 -8.85
N CYS A 625 10.46 -1.05 -8.83
CA CYS A 625 9.31 -0.84 -7.94
C CYS A 625 8.15 -1.84 -8.16
N PHE A 626 8.12 -2.53 -9.30
CA PHE A 626 7.08 -3.48 -9.67
C PHE A 626 7.46 -4.95 -9.41
N GLY A 627 8.75 -5.24 -9.23
CA GLY A 627 9.29 -6.57 -8.93
C GLY A 627 10.04 -7.26 -10.07
N ASP A 628 10.33 -6.60 -11.19
CA ASP A 628 11.24 -7.17 -12.20
C ASP A 628 12.69 -7.08 -11.70
N ILE A 629 13.50 -8.08 -12.06
CA ILE A 629 14.84 -8.28 -11.53
C ILE A 629 15.84 -8.19 -12.68
N TYR A 630 16.85 -7.34 -12.50
CA TYR A 630 17.97 -7.16 -13.42
C TYR A 630 19.25 -7.57 -12.71
N ILE A 631 20.01 -8.46 -13.33
CA ILE A 631 21.26 -8.94 -12.77
C ILE A 631 22.39 -8.43 -13.65
N PHE A 632 23.33 -7.71 -13.02
CA PHE A 632 24.52 -7.16 -13.65
C PHE A 632 25.75 -7.88 -13.14
N ASN A 633 26.70 -8.09 -14.04
CA ASN A 633 28.04 -8.50 -13.68
C ASN A 633 28.92 -7.25 -13.57
N LEU A 634 29.44 -7.01 -12.38
CA LEU A 634 30.23 -5.83 -12.00
C LEU A 634 31.69 -5.89 -12.46
N GLU A 635 32.18 -7.06 -12.88
CA GLU A 635 33.52 -7.25 -13.42
C GLU A 635 33.56 -6.87 -14.90
N ILE A 636 32.64 -7.41 -15.71
CA ILE A 636 32.53 -7.08 -17.13
C ILE A 636 31.73 -5.80 -17.41
N GLN A 637 31.09 -5.22 -16.38
CA GLN A 637 30.22 -4.05 -16.47
C GLN A 637 29.13 -4.21 -17.55
N ARG A 638 28.39 -5.32 -17.50
CA ARG A 638 27.25 -5.56 -18.40
C ARG A 638 26.07 -6.22 -17.68
N GLN A 639 24.87 -5.99 -18.20
CA GLN A 639 23.70 -6.76 -17.81
C GLN A 639 23.91 -8.22 -18.21
N HIS A 640 23.74 -9.13 -17.25
CA HIS A 640 23.90 -10.55 -17.43
C HIS A 640 22.55 -11.24 -17.66
N TRP A 641 21.53 -10.89 -16.87
CA TRP A 641 20.25 -11.58 -16.91
C TRP A 641 19.09 -10.66 -16.53
N PHE A 642 17.93 -10.90 -17.12
CA PHE A 642 16.66 -10.24 -16.81
C PHE A 642 15.62 -11.29 -16.46
N ILE A 643 14.89 -11.05 -15.37
CA ILE A 643 13.82 -11.91 -14.90
C ILE A 643 12.56 -11.04 -14.74
N SER A 644 11.55 -11.35 -15.54
CA SER A 644 10.24 -10.72 -15.45
C SER A 644 9.52 -11.14 -14.16
N ARG A 645 8.60 -10.30 -13.69
CA ARG A 645 7.82 -10.48 -12.46
C ARG A 645 7.40 -11.93 -12.18
N LEU A 646 7.81 -12.45 -11.02
CA LEU A 646 7.61 -13.82 -10.56
C LEU A 646 6.13 -14.07 -10.20
N ASP A 647 5.37 -14.69 -11.11
CA ASP A 647 3.94 -15.02 -10.95
C ASP A 647 3.04 -13.81 -10.63
N GLY A 648 3.42 -12.62 -11.11
CA GLY A 648 2.67 -11.39 -10.87
C GLY A 648 2.91 -10.77 -9.47
N ALA A 649 3.65 -11.45 -8.59
CA ALA A 649 3.99 -10.96 -7.26
C ALA A 649 5.24 -10.07 -7.28
N SER A 650 5.25 -9.03 -6.44
CA SER A 650 6.39 -8.13 -6.30
C SER A 650 7.43 -8.69 -5.34
N VAL A 651 8.71 -8.35 -5.58
CA VAL A 651 9.83 -8.78 -4.75
C VAL A 651 9.93 -7.93 -3.48
N THR A 652 9.95 -8.59 -2.33
CA THR A 652 9.85 -7.94 -1.02
C THR A 652 11.20 -7.86 -0.32
N ALA A 653 11.95 -8.97 -0.30
CA ALA A 653 13.31 -9.05 0.22
C ALA A 653 14.16 -10.07 -0.56
N GLY A 654 15.48 -9.88 -0.55
CA GLY A 654 16.41 -10.76 -1.26
C GLY A 654 17.86 -10.57 -0.78
N GLY A 655 18.76 -11.36 -1.37
CA GLY A 655 20.20 -11.18 -1.21
C GLY A 655 21.01 -12.42 -1.59
N PHE A 656 22.33 -12.24 -1.60
CA PHE A 656 23.30 -13.31 -1.87
C PHE A 656 23.78 -13.91 -0.54
N PRO A 657 23.76 -15.25 -0.37
CA PRO A 657 24.27 -15.88 0.83
C PRO A 657 25.80 -15.82 0.86
N PRO A 658 26.43 -15.54 2.02
CA PRO A 658 27.89 -15.46 2.15
C PRO A 658 28.63 -16.79 1.92
N GLN A 659 27.91 -17.91 1.78
CA GLN A 659 28.48 -19.24 1.53
C GLN A 659 28.56 -19.56 0.05
N ASP A 660 27.72 -18.94 -0.78
CA ASP A 660 27.58 -19.23 -2.20
C ASP A 660 27.19 -17.97 -2.96
N ASN A 661 28.16 -17.36 -3.65
CA ASN A 661 27.98 -16.03 -4.25
C ASN A 661 27.18 -16.05 -5.55
N ASN A 662 27.03 -17.21 -6.18
CA ASN A 662 26.28 -17.39 -7.42
C ASN A 662 24.79 -17.59 -7.16
N ILE A 663 24.41 -17.85 -5.91
CA ILE A 663 23.02 -18.08 -5.55
C ILE A 663 22.36 -16.76 -5.15
N LEU A 664 21.24 -16.43 -5.78
CA LEU A 664 20.38 -15.31 -5.39
C LEU A 664 19.11 -15.83 -4.75
N ILE A 665 18.85 -15.49 -3.49
CA ILE A 665 17.61 -15.85 -2.78
C ILE A 665 16.69 -14.64 -2.73
N ILE A 666 15.44 -14.82 -3.18
CA ILE A 666 14.41 -13.79 -3.23
C ILE A 666 13.10 -14.31 -2.61
N THR A 667 12.39 -13.39 -1.96
CA THR A 667 11.02 -13.58 -1.47
C THR A 667 10.06 -12.61 -2.13
N THR A 668 8.83 -13.08 -2.36
CA THR A 668 7.76 -12.33 -3.03
C THR A 668 6.64 -11.95 -2.06
N SER A 669 5.73 -11.08 -2.50
CA SER A 669 4.58 -10.61 -1.72
C SER A 669 3.51 -11.69 -1.49
N SER A 670 3.61 -12.83 -2.17
CA SER A 670 2.87 -14.07 -1.88
C SER A 670 3.54 -14.93 -0.80
N ASN A 671 4.62 -14.44 -0.17
CA ASN A 671 5.49 -15.18 0.75
C ASN A 671 6.09 -16.46 0.12
N GLN A 672 6.32 -16.49 -1.19
CA GLN A 672 7.02 -17.59 -1.87
C GLN A 672 8.54 -17.35 -1.86
N PHE A 673 9.30 -18.42 -2.03
CA PHE A 673 10.76 -18.39 -2.18
C PHE A 673 11.18 -18.77 -3.59
N TYR A 674 12.12 -18.00 -4.12
CA TYR A 674 12.84 -18.32 -5.33
C TYR A 674 14.33 -18.22 -5.06
N ILE A 675 15.04 -19.28 -5.43
CA ILE A 675 16.50 -19.42 -5.35
C ILE A 675 16.96 -19.56 -6.78
N PHE A 676 17.78 -18.63 -7.24
CA PHE A 676 18.31 -18.61 -8.59
C PHE A 676 19.79 -18.92 -8.59
N ASP A 677 20.23 -19.67 -9.60
CA ASP A 677 21.63 -19.75 -9.98
C ASP A 677 21.88 -18.65 -11.01
N VAL A 678 22.59 -17.61 -10.57
CA VAL A 678 22.82 -16.40 -11.35
C VAL A 678 23.79 -16.65 -12.51
N GLU A 679 24.82 -17.47 -12.29
CA GLU A 679 25.82 -17.78 -13.31
C GLU A 679 25.21 -18.64 -14.42
N ALA A 680 24.42 -19.65 -14.06
CA ALA A 680 23.76 -20.53 -15.01
C ALA A 680 22.43 -19.98 -15.58
N ARG A 681 21.97 -18.81 -15.10
CA ARG A 681 20.70 -18.16 -15.52
C ARG A 681 19.47 -19.07 -15.39
N GLN A 682 19.41 -19.84 -14.32
CA GLN A 682 18.37 -20.84 -14.10
C GLN A 682 17.79 -20.78 -12.69
N LEU A 683 16.59 -21.33 -12.55
CA LEU A 683 16.01 -21.55 -11.22
C LEU A 683 16.79 -22.69 -10.53
N GLY A 684 17.21 -22.46 -9.29
CA GLY A 684 17.96 -23.45 -8.52
C GLY A 684 17.12 -24.69 -8.21
N GLU A 685 17.80 -25.84 -8.10
CA GLU A 685 17.17 -27.15 -7.90
C GLU A 685 16.19 -27.19 -6.72
N TRP A 686 16.54 -26.53 -5.61
CA TRP A 686 15.67 -26.46 -4.43
C TRP A 686 14.34 -25.77 -4.73
N SER A 687 14.35 -24.69 -5.52
CA SER A 687 13.12 -23.98 -5.86
C SER A 687 12.26 -24.76 -6.85
N MET A 688 12.89 -25.42 -7.83
CA MET A 688 12.18 -26.33 -8.74
C MET A 688 11.42 -27.43 -7.99
N GLN A 689 11.94 -27.89 -6.84
CA GLN A 689 11.33 -28.94 -6.03
C GLN A 689 10.32 -28.41 -4.99
N HIS A 690 10.58 -27.24 -4.39
CA HIS A 690 9.93 -26.83 -3.15
C HIS A 690 9.08 -25.56 -3.19
N THR A 691 9.16 -24.72 -4.23
CA THR A 691 8.46 -23.42 -4.25
C THR A 691 6.94 -23.56 -4.07
N PHE A 692 6.33 -24.63 -4.60
CA PHE A 692 4.90 -24.90 -4.48
C PHE A 692 4.53 -25.93 -3.40
N THR A 693 5.51 -26.51 -2.70
CA THR A 693 5.33 -27.54 -1.66
C THR A 693 5.81 -27.07 -0.29
N LEU A 694 5.85 -25.75 -0.07
CA LEU A 694 6.19 -25.16 1.23
C LEU A 694 5.19 -25.59 2.32
N PRO A 695 5.64 -25.79 3.58
CA PRO A 695 4.75 -26.15 4.68
C PRO A 695 3.59 -25.15 4.86
N LYS A 696 2.38 -25.63 5.19
CA LYS A 696 1.19 -24.79 5.38
C LYS A 696 1.41 -23.69 6.42
N ARG A 697 2.15 -24.00 7.49
CA ARG A 697 2.55 -23.02 8.51
C ARG A 697 3.37 -21.84 7.97
N TYR A 698 4.11 -22.05 6.89
CA TYR A 698 4.85 -20.99 6.20
C TYR A 698 4.02 -20.33 5.09
N GLN A 699 3.16 -21.08 4.38
CA GLN A 699 2.20 -20.48 3.45
C GLN A 699 1.26 -19.48 4.14
N GLU A 700 0.91 -19.73 5.41
CA GLU A 700 0.15 -18.81 6.27
C GLU A 700 1.05 -17.92 7.15
N PHE A 701 2.29 -17.63 6.71
CA PHE A 701 3.23 -16.81 7.46
C PHE A 701 2.60 -15.47 7.86
N PRO A 702 2.64 -15.08 9.15
CA PRO A 702 1.98 -13.85 9.62
C PRO A 702 2.60 -12.59 9.03
N GLY A 703 1.89 -11.96 8.10
CA GLY A 703 2.32 -10.73 7.43
C GLY A 703 3.26 -10.99 6.26
N GLU A 704 3.61 -9.92 5.56
CA GLU A 704 4.55 -9.96 4.43
C GLU A 704 5.99 -10.13 4.94
N VAL A 705 6.79 -10.93 4.24
CA VAL A 705 8.24 -10.99 4.46
C VAL A 705 8.87 -9.64 4.11
N ILE A 706 9.53 -9.01 5.07
CA ILE A 706 10.12 -7.67 4.95
C ILE A 706 11.66 -7.66 4.94
N GLY A 707 12.30 -8.81 5.17
CA GLY A 707 13.75 -8.91 5.25
C GLY A 707 14.26 -10.35 5.36
N LEU A 708 15.48 -10.54 4.88
CA LEU A 708 16.27 -11.77 4.98
C LEU A 708 17.54 -11.48 5.78
N SER A 709 17.97 -12.43 6.60
CA SER A 709 19.26 -12.39 7.25
C SER A 709 20.00 -13.70 7.08
N PHE A 710 21.15 -13.63 6.42
CA PHE A 710 22.02 -14.77 6.17
C PHE A 710 22.97 -15.00 7.33
N CYS A 711 23.22 -16.27 7.65
CA CYS A 711 24.23 -16.63 8.63
C CYS A 711 25.63 -16.19 8.14
N PRO A 712 26.45 -15.50 8.95
CA PRO A 712 27.82 -15.15 8.55
C PRO A 712 28.72 -16.39 8.45
N SER A 713 29.63 -16.40 7.47
CA SER A 713 30.60 -17.49 7.26
C SER A 713 31.69 -17.51 8.35
N SER A 714 31.97 -18.68 8.93
CA SER A 714 33.09 -18.87 9.89
C SER A 714 34.32 -19.41 9.17
N SER A 715 35.47 -18.74 9.34
CA SER A 715 36.75 -19.09 8.71
C SER A 715 37.34 -20.45 9.10
N SER A 716 36.84 -21.11 10.15
CA SER A 716 37.46 -22.32 10.68
C SER A 716 36.97 -23.64 10.08
N HIS A 717 35.77 -23.70 9.50
CA HIS A 717 35.29 -24.85 8.73
C HIS A 717 34.13 -24.43 7.79
N PRO A 718 34.23 -24.65 6.47
CA PRO A 718 33.14 -24.44 5.52
C PRO A 718 32.13 -25.58 5.62
N THR A 719 31.44 -25.71 6.76
CA THR A 719 30.26 -26.57 6.82
C THR A 719 29.15 -25.88 6.02
N LYS A 720 28.66 -26.53 4.95
CA LYS A 720 27.51 -26.14 4.11
C LYS A 720 26.19 -26.07 4.90
N SER A 721 26.14 -25.32 6.00
CA SER A 721 24.88 -25.04 6.71
C SER A 721 24.41 -23.67 6.25
N SER A 722 23.57 -23.68 5.21
CA SER A 722 22.88 -22.52 4.67
C SER A 722 21.63 -22.23 5.51
N SER A 723 21.85 -21.78 6.75
CA SER A 723 20.77 -21.31 7.62
C SER A 723 20.40 -19.88 7.25
N LEU A 724 19.11 -19.64 7.04
CA LEU A 724 18.51 -18.36 6.68
C LEU A 724 17.45 -17.98 7.72
N VAL A 725 17.44 -16.73 8.16
CA VAL A 725 16.32 -16.18 8.95
C VAL A 725 15.52 -15.25 8.06
N VAL A 726 14.23 -15.53 7.94
CA VAL A 726 13.26 -14.71 7.23
C VAL A 726 12.32 -14.09 8.24
N TYR A 727 11.93 -12.83 8.06
CA TYR A 727 11.07 -12.16 9.03
C TYR A 727 10.07 -11.20 8.41
N SER A 728 8.93 -11.04 9.09
CA SER A 728 7.93 -9.99 8.92
C SER A 728 7.92 -9.09 10.16
N ALA A 729 7.03 -8.10 10.18
CA ALA A 729 6.78 -7.31 11.37
C ALA A 729 6.15 -8.11 12.53
N ARG A 730 5.63 -9.32 12.27
CA ARG A 730 4.91 -10.16 13.25
C ARG A 730 5.54 -11.51 13.51
N ALA A 731 6.45 -11.99 12.68
CA ALA A 731 7.02 -13.31 12.85
C ALA A 731 8.43 -13.39 12.26
N MET A 732 9.18 -14.41 12.69
CA MET A 732 10.40 -14.86 12.03
C MET A 732 10.33 -16.36 11.79
N CYS A 733 10.94 -16.82 10.71
CA CYS A 733 11.13 -18.22 10.40
C CYS A 733 12.62 -18.49 10.18
N SER A 734 13.18 -19.44 10.93
CA SER A 734 14.51 -19.98 10.64
C SER A 734 14.35 -21.14 9.67
N ILE A 735 15.10 -21.10 8.57
CA ILE A 735 15.08 -22.09 7.50
C ILE A 735 16.48 -22.68 7.37
N ASP A 736 16.58 -23.99 7.35
CA ASP A 736 17.81 -24.73 7.08
C ASP A 736 17.66 -25.52 5.78
N PHE A 737 18.26 -25.01 4.69
CA PHE A 737 18.15 -25.64 3.37
C PHE A 737 18.86 -27.00 3.29
N GLY A 738 19.71 -27.35 4.28
CA GLY A 738 20.42 -28.63 4.32
C GLY A 738 19.57 -29.80 4.83
N LYS A 739 18.31 -29.56 5.21
CA LYS A 739 17.40 -30.59 5.74
C LYS A 739 16.18 -30.79 4.79
N PRO A 740 15.42 -31.90 4.88
CA PRO A 740 14.27 -32.17 3.99
C PRO A 740 13.01 -31.37 4.36
N VAL A 741 12.32 -30.81 3.37
CA VAL A 741 11.06 -30.09 3.58
C VAL A 741 9.94 -31.08 3.92
N ASP A 742 9.62 -31.20 5.20
CA ASP A 742 8.50 -32.05 5.67
C ASP A 742 7.14 -31.37 5.40
N GLU A 743 6.16 -32.14 4.91
CA GLU A 743 4.75 -31.71 4.84
C GLU A 743 4.13 -31.72 6.25
N ASP A 744 3.37 -30.67 6.59
CA ASP A 744 2.75 -30.56 7.93
C ASP A 744 1.66 -31.65 8.12
N ASP A 745 1.76 -32.46 9.18
CA ASP A 745 0.68 -33.35 9.62
C ASP A 745 -0.54 -32.51 10.07
N GLU A 746 -1.73 -32.75 9.50
CA GLU A 746 -3.00 -32.04 9.83
C GLU A 746 -3.32 -32.03 11.34
N SER A 747 -2.78 -32.97 12.13
CA SER A 747 -2.92 -33.03 13.59
C SER A 747 -2.06 -32.01 14.37
N GLU A 748 -0.93 -31.56 13.83
CA GLU A 748 -0.08 -30.55 14.48
C GLU A 748 -0.65 -29.14 14.34
N LEU A 749 -1.40 -28.85 13.27
CA LEU A 749 -2.14 -27.59 13.10
C LEU A 749 -3.19 -27.35 14.20
N VAL A 750 -3.70 -28.41 14.82
CA VAL A 750 -4.72 -28.33 15.89
C VAL A 750 -4.10 -27.99 17.25
N ASN A 751 -2.83 -28.35 17.47
CA ASN A 751 -2.13 -28.16 18.75
C ASN A 751 -0.99 -27.12 18.69
N GLY A 752 -0.58 -26.70 17.49
CA GLY A 752 0.51 -25.76 17.23
C GLY A 752 0.08 -24.29 17.23
N ALA A 753 0.07 -23.69 18.42
CA ALA A 753 0.54 -22.31 18.67
C ALA A 753 0.08 -21.15 17.75
N LEU A 754 -1.19 -21.06 17.33
CA LEU A 754 -1.76 -19.80 16.82
C LEU A 754 -2.84 -19.17 17.72
N LEU A 755 -3.25 -19.82 18.81
CA LEU A 755 -4.41 -19.41 19.59
C LEU A 755 -4.18 -19.60 21.09
N LYS A 756 -3.76 -18.50 21.77
CA LYS A 756 -4.04 -18.12 23.19
C LYS A 756 -3.01 -17.13 23.74
N PHE A 757 -2.76 -15.98 23.10
CA PHE A 757 -1.91 -14.94 23.72
C PHE A 757 -2.44 -13.52 23.54
N GLN A 758 -3.63 -13.28 24.11
CA GLN A 758 -4.11 -11.95 24.49
C GLN A 758 -3.78 -11.59 25.96
N GLY A 759 -2.83 -12.30 26.58
CA GLY A 759 -2.38 -12.07 27.96
C GLY A 759 -0.86 -11.88 28.04
N SER A 760 -0.43 -11.00 28.95
CA SER A 760 0.98 -10.64 29.19
C SER A 760 1.91 -11.86 29.25
N LEU A 761 2.93 -11.88 28.40
CA LEU A 761 4.02 -12.85 28.41
C LEU A 761 5.20 -12.25 29.18
N THR A 762 5.26 -12.54 30.47
CA THR A 762 6.49 -12.38 31.27
C THR A 762 7.55 -13.40 30.85
N ASN A 763 8.84 -13.09 31.05
CA ASN A 763 10.01 -13.96 30.85
C ASN A 763 9.86 -15.43 31.35
N MET A 764 8.95 -15.71 32.28
CA MET A 764 8.71 -17.07 32.78
C MET A 764 7.97 -18.00 31.81
N LYS A 765 7.15 -17.50 30.89
CA LYS A 765 6.37 -18.36 29.96
C LYS A 765 7.15 -18.81 28.73
N TRP A 766 8.21 -18.08 28.36
CA TRP A 766 9.23 -18.52 27.40
C TRP A 766 9.92 -19.82 27.85
N LYS A 767 10.10 -20.01 29.17
CA LYS A 767 10.68 -21.23 29.75
C LYS A 767 9.79 -22.47 29.54
N HIS A 768 8.47 -22.27 29.43
CA HIS A 768 7.53 -23.37 29.23
C HIS A 768 7.50 -23.83 27.77
N TRP A 769 7.61 -22.91 26.82
CA TRP A 769 7.65 -23.21 25.38
C TRP A 769 8.91 -24.02 24.99
N LEU A 770 10.10 -23.63 25.48
CA LEU A 770 11.34 -24.40 25.26
C LEU A 770 11.30 -25.84 25.81
N ARG A 771 10.37 -26.15 26.73
CA ARG A 771 10.17 -27.50 27.26
C ARG A 771 9.30 -28.36 26.35
N GLU A 772 8.38 -27.76 25.59
CA GLU A 772 7.55 -28.44 24.58
C GLU A 772 8.29 -28.58 23.25
N SER A 773 9.08 -27.59 22.82
CA SER A 773 9.92 -27.67 21.60
C SER A 773 11.01 -28.75 21.66
N ARG A 774 11.29 -29.32 22.83
CA ARG A 774 12.22 -30.45 23.00
C ARG A 774 11.63 -31.80 22.60
N GLN A 775 10.30 -31.91 22.44
CA GLN A 775 9.61 -33.16 22.09
C GLN A 775 9.19 -33.23 20.61
N SER A 776 9.23 -32.12 19.87
CA SER A 776 8.95 -32.08 18.43
C SER A 776 10.19 -32.48 17.63
N ARG A 777 10.01 -33.27 16.56
CA ARG A 777 11.07 -33.62 15.61
C ARG A 777 11.77 -32.36 15.07
N LYS A 778 13.04 -32.52 14.64
CA LYS A 778 13.93 -31.45 14.15
C LYS A 778 13.42 -30.88 12.82
N ASN A 779 12.44 -29.99 12.87
CA ASN A 779 11.82 -29.41 11.69
C ASN A 779 12.78 -28.48 10.91
N ASN A 780 12.46 -28.29 9.62
CA ASN A 780 13.18 -27.41 8.69
C ASN A 780 12.86 -25.92 8.83
N PHE A 781 11.61 -25.64 9.22
CA PHE A 781 11.06 -24.31 9.35
C PHE A 781 10.70 -24.10 10.81
N ASP A 782 11.44 -23.25 11.52
CA ASP A 782 11.15 -22.90 12.90
C ASP A 782 10.52 -21.50 12.95
N LEU A 783 9.20 -21.45 13.12
CA LEU A 783 8.40 -20.22 13.16
C LEU A 783 8.28 -19.67 14.59
N VAL A 784 8.52 -18.37 14.75
CA VAL A 784 8.34 -17.62 16.00
C VAL A 784 7.48 -16.39 15.72
N VAL A 785 6.38 -16.23 16.45
CA VAL A 785 5.47 -15.07 16.33
C VAL A 785 5.76 -14.06 17.44
N PHE A 786 5.70 -12.78 17.10
CA PHE A 786 5.92 -11.65 17.97
C PHE A 786 4.59 -10.99 18.37
N ARG A 787 4.56 -10.48 19.60
CA ARG A 787 3.43 -9.68 20.10
C ARG A 787 3.55 -8.22 19.65
N ASP A 788 4.74 -7.67 19.84
CA ASP A 788 5.08 -6.30 19.47
C ASP A 788 5.68 -6.27 18.06
N PRO A 789 5.48 -5.18 17.31
CA PRO A 789 6.00 -5.08 15.97
C PRO A 789 7.54 -5.10 15.97
N VAL A 790 8.08 -5.93 15.07
CA VAL A 790 9.52 -6.02 14.83
C VAL A 790 9.91 -5.10 13.67
N LEU A 791 10.91 -4.27 13.90
CA LEU A 791 11.46 -3.35 12.91
C LEU A 791 12.59 -4.00 12.09
N PHE A 792 13.44 -4.79 12.75
CA PHE A 792 14.62 -5.38 12.11
C PHE A 792 15.08 -6.67 12.82
N ILE A 793 15.56 -7.64 12.03
CA ILE A 793 16.28 -8.81 12.53
C ILE A 793 17.55 -9.01 11.70
N GLY A 794 18.68 -9.23 12.37
CA GLY A 794 19.96 -9.48 11.71
C GLY A 794 20.88 -10.41 12.50
N HIS A 795 21.68 -11.23 11.83
CA HIS A 795 22.70 -12.06 12.46
C HIS A 795 23.85 -11.19 12.99
N LEU A 796 24.20 -11.38 14.26
CA LEU A 796 25.42 -10.84 14.87
C LEU A 796 26.58 -11.83 14.77
N SER A 797 26.27 -13.12 14.84
CA SER A 797 27.23 -14.22 14.70
C SER A 797 26.50 -15.48 14.21
N LYS A 798 27.22 -16.58 13.97
CA LYS A 798 26.64 -17.88 13.60
C LYS A 798 25.58 -18.40 14.58
N HIS A 799 25.65 -17.99 15.85
CA HIS A 799 24.77 -18.50 16.91
C HIS A 799 23.93 -17.41 17.56
N SER A 800 23.93 -16.18 17.05
CA SER A 800 23.22 -15.07 17.67
C SER A 800 22.60 -14.11 16.68
N ILE A 801 21.40 -13.64 17.01
CA ILE A 801 20.65 -12.67 16.23
C ILE A 801 20.32 -11.45 17.07
N LEU A 802 20.28 -10.28 16.44
CA LEU A 802 19.73 -9.05 16.99
C LEU A 802 18.29 -8.90 16.50
N ILE A 803 17.37 -8.62 17.42
CA ILE A 803 15.97 -8.31 17.15
C ILE A 803 15.70 -6.91 17.68
N ILE A 804 15.21 -6.04 16.81
CA ILE A 804 14.77 -4.69 17.16
C ILE A 804 13.24 -4.68 17.15
N ASP A 805 12.64 -4.78 18.34
CA ASP A 805 11.20 -4.71 18.55
C ASP A 805 10.81 -3.40 19.25
N LYS A 806 9.63 -2.87 18.95
CA LYS A 806 9.14 -1.64 19.61
C LYS A 806 7.70 -1.83 20.08
N PRO A 807 7.43 -1.82 21.40
CA PRO A 807 6.06 -1.92 21.89
C PRO A 807 5.19 -0.79 21.35
N TRP A 808 4.07 -1.13 20.72
CA TRP A 808 3.21 -0.13 20.06
C TRP A 808 2.70 0.95 21.04
N MET A 809 2.46 0.59 22.30
CA MET A 809 2.04 1.54 23.34
C MET A 809 3.11 2.58 23.69
N GLU A 810 4.40 2.31 23.45
CA GLU A 810 5.45 3.32 23.58
C GLU A 810 5.41 4.32 22.41
N VAL A 811 5.14 3.83 21.20
CA VAL A 811 4.96 4.66 20.00
C VAL A 811 3.75 5.58 20.15
N VAL A 812 2.62 5.02 20.60
CA VAL A 812 1.39 5.79 20.88
C VAL A 812 1.63 6.94 21.86
N LYS A 813 2.49 6.76 22.86
CA LYS A 813 2.85 7.82 23.82
C LYS A 813 3.74 8.91 23.22
N SER A 814 4.36 8.66 22.07
CA SER A 814 5.22 9.62 21.37
C SER A 814 4.45 10.52 20.38
N PHE A 815 3.18 10.21 20.12
CA PHE A 815 2.31 11.06 19.31
C PHE A 815 1.96 12.34 20.06
N ASP A 816 1.73 13.40 19.30
CA ASP A 816 1.52 14.74 19.85
C ASP A 816 0.11 14.88 20.47
N SER A 817 -0.85 14.10 19.96
CA SER A 817 -2.20 13.97 20.53
C SER A 817 -2.27 12.82 21.53
N ALA A 818 -3.06 13.02 22.59
CA ALA A 818 -3.31 11.96 23.56
C ALA A 818 -4.39 11.00 23.04
N PRO A 819 -4.25 9.68 23.27
CA PRO A 819 -5.27 8.72 22.88
C PRO A 819 -6.57 8.96 23.67
N LEU A 820 -7.70 8.72 23.01
CA LEU A 820 -9.02 8.89 23.61
C LEU A 820 -9.21 7.89 24.77
N GLN A 821 -9.42 8.40 25.99
CA GLN A 821 -9.51 7.56 27.19
C GLN A 821 -10.52 6.42 27.04
N ARG A 822 -10.08 5.22 27.41
CA ARG A 822 -10.94 4.03 27.52
C ARG A 822 -11.41 3.92 28.97
N HIS A 823 -12.68 4.18 29.25
CA HIS A 823 -13.29 3.67 30.47
C HIS A 823 -13.37 2.14 30.35
N ILE A 824 -12.37 1.45 30.90
CA ILE A 824 -12.44 0.00 31.10
C ILE A 824 -13.30 -0.20 32.33
N PHE A 825 -14.57 -0.56 32.17
CA PHE A 825 -15.38 -1.02 33.30
C PHE A 825 -14.88 -2.39 33.74
N GLY A 826 -14.43 -2.49 35.00
CA GLY A 826 -14.04 -3.73 35.66
C GLY A 826 -12.59 -4.17 35.41
N THR A 827 -11.73 -3.93 36.40
CA THR A 827 -10.63 -4.83 36.76
C THR A 827 -11.04 -5.65 37.97
#